data_AF-A0AAN8LWK3-F1
#
_entry.id   AF-A0AAN8LWK3-F1
#
_cell.length_a   1.000
_cell.length_b   1.000
_cell.length_c   1.000
_cell.angle_alpha   90.00
_cell.angle_beta   90.00
_cell.angle_gamma   90.00
#
_symmetry.space_group_name_H-M   'P 1'
#
loop_
_entity.id
_entity.type
_entity.pdbx_description
1 polymer ?
#
loop_
_entity_poly.entity_id
_entity_poly.type
_entity_poly.pdbx_seq_one_letter_code
_entity_poly.pdbx_strand_id
1 'polypeptide(L)'
;MVQYCVSIATPQPDMELRRTALTCYGNLSGVIQGAVKGLQSSLCGGKWRFGGQEELGALLAVLKRFMFHGCPGVCVEWPSVLYPAPLPQYETCSTPKPPEPPRNPPNQTSGNKKKKSRGRGRKGGVDEEREAEPGLQRGGRGGEAWSKTPGAPPPAVPSLYPLWKRSSSDSEFSDPEGAAHSQLRLFHGRVRQGVLLCLLAVVKAVERRTLYGYWSSFIPDAPIGGPPPLTLLTVVLKDPSPKVRACALQVVSALLDGSRQFLGVAEDLAPPRTSYTPFSFSLATAVRELHRSLSLALLAEASAHTLTQIIKCLAHLVCNAPYNRLRPGLLSPLWRQIRPYLRHRDVNVRVSVLTLYGALVSTQAPLSEIQLLLTQPHTSQETALSWRQREGFSTPSPHTPPSHKYHNSHTKQTHSPRGSHTPGEEEPGVPWLLQLCVSLVTQPRDDQSDSEGPGGGATALEPSPVRLEALQVLAHLVRGYFPLCQACLCELGQLSARCLRETDPSIQLHGAKLLEELGTGIIQQYRADSSQAESCRVPISQVVQFWVDVLSGPLNGALQSHQHPTLQTSSCDTLSSILPQAFTQLPEKSQVLCVTVLLGLTYSDNSLVKAAAVRALGVYILFPCLREDVMFVADTANAILTALDDRSPNVRSKAAWSLGNLTDTLIVNMVEVFQDRVETTLIQRRTCWSSRYTESARTQASIDKDRVKSNAVRALGNLLHFLSVSQLTRPGFQRPLEEAVSALVTTVQSEATMKVRWNACYALGNAFRNPALPLDSASWSGDAFSALCCVVTSCQNFKVRIKSAAALSVPACRHCYGDAERFGRVWRSLAAALEHSEETQDFLEYRYCSSLRHTLTHALTHLLRLSQSQDMPALGVSLVMEKGRGFKEHLVKYLRGGGGTEGGRGGGGTEGGRGGGTEGGMEGVREREGEERVRTLGETLERLRGLCVGREGGEEERSAAVVVAFLEDVLRSCEELKVTPSD
;
A
#
# COMPACT_ATOMS: atom_id res chain seq x y z
N MET A 1 -38.65 38.12 8.68
CA MET A 1 -38.90 36.66 8.73
C MET A 1 -40.24 36.33 9.37
N VAL A 2 -40.53 36.80 10.59
CA VAL A 2 -41.85 36.62 11.23
C VAL A 2 -43.00 37.19 10.38
N GLN A 3 -42.80 38.34 9.73
CA GLN A 3 -43.75 38.90 8.74
C GLN A 3 -43.93 38.07 7.46
N TYR A 4 -42.97 37.21 7.08
CA TYR A 4 -43.08 36.35 5.89
C TYR A 4 -43.91 35.09 6.17
N CYS A 5 -43.78 34.51 7.37
CA CYS A 5 -44.62 33.38 7.79
C CYS A 5 -46.09 33.78 8.01
N VAL A 6 -46.34 35.00 8.49
CA VAL A 6 -47.70 35.53 8.68
C VAL A 6 -48.37 35.90 7.35
N SER A 7 -47.61 36.28 6.33
CA SER A 7 -48.16 36.75 5.05
C SER A 7 -48.40 35.67 3.98
N ILE A 8 -47.88 34.45 4.16
CA ILE A 8 -48.15 33.32 3.23
C ILE A 8 -49.40 32.52 3.64
N ALA A 9 -49.82 32.64 4.91
CA ALA A 9 -51.01 31.96 5.42
C ALA A 9 -52.32 32.73 5.21
N THR A 10 -52.28 33.94 4.63
CA THR A 10 -53.48 34.76 4.37
C THR A 10 -53.88 34.72 2.89
N PRO A 11 -55.19 34.68 2.56
CA PRO A 11 -55.66 34.36 1.20
C PRO A 11 -55.43 35.46 0.15
N GLN A 12 -54.90 36.63 0.52
CA GLN A 12 -54.53 37.70 -0.41
C GLN A 12 -53.36 38.53 0.15
N PRO A 13 -52.13 38.30 -0.32
CA PRO A 13 -51.04 39.26 -0.11
C PRO A 13 -50.86 40.11 -1.36
N ASP A 14 -50.62 41.39 -1.14
CA ASP A 14 -50.34 42.39 -2.17
C ASP A 14 -49.16 41.94 -3.07
N MET A 15 -49.40 41.91 -4.37
CA MET A 15 -48.43 41.44 -5.38
C MET A 15 -47.14 42.28 -5.38
N GLU A 16 -47.23 43.57 -5.03
CA GLU A 16 -46.08 44.46 -4.92
C GLU A 16 -45.21 44.17 -3.69
N LEU A 17 -45.82 43.84 -2.55
CA LEU A 17 -45.10 43.44 -1.34
C LEU A 17 -44.35 42.12 -1.55
N ARG A 18 -44.98 41.16 -2.25
CA ARG A 18 -44.36 39.89 -2.66
C ARG A 18 -43.18 40.11 -3.61
N ARG A 19 -43.33 40.99 -4.61
CA ARG A 19 -42.27 41.33 -5.57
C ARG A 19 -41.08 42.04 -4.90
N THR A 20 -41.36 42.96 -3.98
CA THR A 20 -40.34 43.69 -3.20
C THR A 20 -39.59 42.77 -2.27
N ALA A 21 -40.28 41.89 -1.53
CA ALA A 21 -39.66 40.90 -0.66
C ALA A 21 -38.79 39.89 -1.44
N LEU A 22 -39.26 39.42 -2.61
CA LEU A 22 -38.49 38.54 -3.48
C LEU A 22 -37.23 39.23 -4.02
N THR A 23 -37.32 40.52 -4.34
CA THR A 23 -36.18 41.34 -4.78
C THR A 23 -35.16 41.53 -3.66
N CYS A 24 -35.62 41.87 -2.44
CA CYS A 24 -34.77 41.96 -1.25
C CYS A 24 -34.08 40.62 -0.93
N TYR A 25 -34.81 39.51 -1.07
CA TYR A 25 -34.25 38.17 -0.87
C TYR A 25 -33.22 37.80 -1.94
N GLY A 26 -33.49 38.14 -3.20
CA GLY A 26 -32.55 38.00 -4.31
C GLY A 26 -31.25 38.77 -4.05
N ASN A 27 -31.36 40.01 -3.56
CA ASN A 27 -30.21 40.84 -3.19
C ASN A 27 -29.42 40.22 -2.03
N LEU A 28 -30.08 39.76 -0.96
CA LEU A 28 -29.42 39.11 0.18
C LEU A 28 -28.72 37.80 -0.24
N SER A 29 -29.40 36.97 -1.05
CA SER A 29 -28.81 35.78 -1.65
C SER A 29 -27.59 36.13 -2.51
N GLY A 30 -27.65 37.24 -3.26
CA GLY A 30 -26.53 37.78 -4.03
C GLY A 30 -25.34 38.18 -3.16
N VAL A 31 -25.57 38.86 -2.03
CA VAL A 31 -24.53 39.23 -1.06
C VAL A 31 -23.86 37.99 -0.46
N ILE A 32 -24.65 37.01 -0.02
CA ILE A 32 -24.12 35.74 0.53
C ILE A 32 -23.27 35.02 -0.53
N GLN A 33 -23.76 34.92 -1.76
CA GLN A 33 -23.00 34.30 -2.85
C GLN A 33 -21.72 35.08 -3.17
N GLY A 34 -21.76 36.40 -3.16
CA GLY A 34 -20.58 37.26 -3.36
C GLY A 34 -19.53 37.04 -2.29
N ALA A 35 -19.93 37.02 -1.02
CA ALA A 35 -19.03 36.76 0.11
C ALA A 35 -18.40 35.37 0.04
N VAL A 36 -19.20 34.34 -0.24
CA VAL A 36 -18.73 32.95 -0.35
C VAL A 36 -17.79 32.76 -1.56
N LYS A 37 -18.06 33.40 -2.70
CA LYS A 37 -17.16 33.41 -3.86
C LYS A 37 -15.86 34.15 -3.58
N GLY A 38 -15.92 35.26 -2.85
CA GLY A 38 -14.74 35.99 -2.39
C GLY A 38 -13.84 35.12 -1.52
N LEU A 39 -14.44 34.43 -0.54
CA LEU A 39 -13.74 33.48 0.32
C LEU A 39 -13.15 32.30 -0.47
N GLN A 40 -13.93 31.70 -1.36
CA GLN A 40 -13.47 30.64 -2.25
C GLN A 40 -12.25 31.08 -3.08
N SER A 41 -12.28 32.30 -3.63
CA SER A 41 -11.19 32.84 -4.44
C SER A 41 -9.91 33.07 -3.62
N SER A 42 -10.06 33.55 -2.38
CA SER A 42 -8.94 33.73 -1.44
C SER A 42 -8.27 32.40 -1.05
N LEU A 43 -9.07 31.34 -0.86
CA LEU A 43 -8.59 29.99 -0.56
C LEU A 43 -7.90 29.35 -1.77
N CYS A 44 -8.51 29.43 -2.95
CA CYS A 44 -7.92 28.90 -4.19
C CYS A 44 -6.63 29.62 -4.59
N GLY A 45 -6.51 30.92 -4.28
CA GLY A 45 -5.31 31.73 -4.56
C GLY A 45 -4.15 31.49 -3.60
N GLY A 46 -4.28 30.59 -2.60
CA GLY A 46 -3.23 30.27 -1.62
C GLY A 46 -2.89 31.41 -0.66
N LYS A 47 -3.68 32.48 -0.64
CA LYS A 47 -3.44 33.69 0.16
C LYS A 47 -3.94 33.56 1.61
N TRP A 48 -4.82 32.60 1.88
CA TRP A 48 -5.41 32.39 3.20
C TRP A 48 -4.67 31.29 3.96
N ARG A 49 -4.13 31.60 5.14
CA ARG A 49 -3.59 30.63 6.10
C ARG A 49 -4.43 30.72 7.36
N PHE A 50 -4.93 29.59 7.84
CA PHE A 50 -5.74 29.54 9.07
C PHE A 50 -4.84 29.80 10.29
N GLY A 51 -5.22 30.77 11.14
CA GLY A 51 -4.49 31.20 12.33
C GLY A 51 -4.65 30.28 13.56
N GLY A 52 -5.46 29.22 13.46
CA GLY A 52 -5.68 28.23 14.52
C GLY A 52 -6.82 27.25 14.18
N GLN A 53 -7.02 26.21 15.00
CA GLN A 53 -8.11 25.24 14.80
C GLN A 53 -9.51 25.87 14.96
N GLU A 54 -9.66 26.90 15.81
CA GLU A 54 -10.94 27.56 16.06
C GLU A 54 -11.46 28.35 14.84
N GLU A 55 -10.58 29.04 14.10
CA GLU A 55 -10.98 29.78 12.88
C GLU A 55 -11.50 28.84 11.79
N LEU A 56 -10.82 27.69 11.61
CA LEU A 56 -11.26 26.65 10.69
C LEU A 56 -12.58 26.03 11.16
N GLY A 57 -12.70 25.74 12.46
CA GLY A 57 -13.91 25.21 13.08
C GLY A 57 -15.12 26.14 12.91
N ALA A 58 -14.93 27.44 13.10
CA ALA A 58 -15.96 28.47 12.91
C ALA A 58 -16.39 28.55 11.43
N LEU A 59 -15.42 28.57 10.51
CA LEU A 59 -15.72 28.57 9.08
C LEU A 59 -16.49 27.32 8.65
N LEU A 60 -16.05 26.14 9.07
CA LEU A 60 -16.72 24.88 8.78
C LEU A 60 -18.14 24.84 9.38
N ALA A 61 -18.36 25.41 10.56
CA ALA A 61 -19.68 25.55 11.17
C ALA A 61 -20.62 26.42 10.31
N VAL A 62 -20.15 27.58 9.87
CA VAL A 62 -20.90 28.48 8.98
C VAL A 62 -21.24 27.78 7.65
N LEU A 63 -20.26 27.15 7.01
CA LEU A 63 -20.48 26.42 5.76
C LEU A 63 -21.47 25.26 5.94
N LYS A 64 -21.37 24.51 7.04
CA LYS A 64 -22.31 23.42 7.39
C LYS A 64 -23.74 23.92 7.61
N ARG A 65 -23.93 25.10 8.20
CA ARG A 65 -25.25 25.72 8.34
C ARG A 65 -25.82 26.12 6.98
N PHE A 66 -25.05 26.83 6.17
CA PHE A 66 -25.55 27.39 4.91
C PHE A 66 -25.72 26.36 3.78
N MET A 67 -25.11 25.17 3.87
CA MET A 67 -25.40 24.08 2.93
C MET A 67 -26.82 23.50 3.08
N PHE A 68 -27.56 23.82 4.16
CA PHE A 68 -28.98 23.49 4.35
C PHE A 68 -29.92 24.70 4.22
N HIS A 69 -29.41 25.82 3.69
CA HIS A 69 -30.17 27.06 3.58
C HIS A 69 -31.43 26.88 2.71
N GLY A 70 -32.60 27.14 3.29
CA GLY A 70 -33.90 27.02 2.61
C GLY A 70 -34.38 25.57 2.43
N CYS A 71 -33.82 24.60 3.14
CA CYS A 71 -34.32 23.23 3.15
C CYS A 71 -35.52 23.10 4.12
N PRO A 72 -36.69 22.63 3.66
CA PRO A 72 -37.86 22.49 4.53
C PRO A 72 -37.65 21.40 5.58
N GLY A 73 -38.10 21.65 6.82
CA GLY A 73 -38.02 20.69 7.93
C GLY A 73 -36.68 20.62 8.67
N VAL A 74 -35.71 21.46 8.31
CA VAL A 74 -34.44 21.59 9.05
C VAL A 74 -34.60 22.63 10.16
N CYS A 75 -34.94 22.19 11.37
CA CYS A 75 -34.95 23.01 12.57
C CYS A 75 -33.94 22.45 13.58
N VAL A 76 -32.68 22.89 13.45
CA VAL A 76 -31.57 22.44 14.30
C VAL A 76 -30.80 23.66 14.78
N GLU A 77 -30.42 23.67 16.05
CA GLU A 77 -29.49 24.66 16.59
C GLU A 77 -28.08 24.36 16.06
N TRP A 78 -27.49 25.36 15.39
CA TRP A 78 -26.18 25.21 14.77
C TRP A 78 -25.08 25.70 15.72
N PRO A 79 -24.04 24.90 16.00
CA PRO A 79 -22.92 25.37 16.80
C PRO A 79 -22.19 26.52 16.09
N SER A 80 -21.64 27.46 16.86
CA SER A 80 -20.84 28.58 16.33
C SER A 80 -19.47 28.14 15.82
N VAL A 81 -18.92 27.08 16.40
CA VAL A 81 -17.61 26.49 16.07
C VAL A 81 -17.74 24.97 16.08
N LEU A 82 -17.21 24.31 15.04
CA LEU A 82 -17.00 22.86 15.07
C LEU A 82 -15.63 22.58 15.68
N TYR A 83 -15.52 21.50 16.46
CA TYR A 83 -14.25 21.07 17.04
C TYR A 83 -13.82 19.72 16.44
N PRO A 84 -12.52 19.51 16.19
CA PRO A 84 -12.03 18.25 15.65
C PRO A 84 -12.04 17.15 16.72
N ALA A 85 -12.43 15.94 16.33
CA ALA A 85 -12.27 14.76 17.15
C ALA A 85 -10.78 14.40 17.32
N PRO A 86 -10.32 14.04 18.54
CA PRO A 86 -8.96 13.60 18.75
C PRO A 86 -8.70 12.26 18.03
N LEU A 87 -7.76 12.25 17.08
CA LEU A 87 -7.43 11.07 16.26
C LEU A 87 -6.26 10.29 16.88
N PRO A 88 -6.45 9.02 17.31
CA PRO A 88 -5.45 8.30 18.13
C PRO A 88 -4.13 7.89 17.47
N GLN A 89 -3.86 8.16 16.18
CA GLN A 89 -2.73 7.50 15.46
C GLN A 89 -2.01 8.35 14.42
N TYR A 90 -1.82 9.65 14.66
CA TYR A 90 -0.99 10.48 13.78
C TYR A 90 0.03 11.37 14.48
N GLU A 91 0.25 11.24 15.79
CA GLU A 91 1.36 11.94 16.46
C GLU A 91 2.72 11.33 16.06
N THR A 92 3.24 11.70 14.89
CA THR A 92 4.68 11.65 14.66
C THR A 92 5.35 12.70 15.54
N CYS A 93 6.16 12.20 16.47
CA CYS A 93 7.13 12.89 17.29
C CYS A 93 7.74 14.12 16.59
N SER A 94 7.32 15.32 16.98
CA SER A 94 8.15 16.52 16.86
C SER A 94 8.90 16.66 18.18
N THR A 95 10.21 16.41 18.17
CA THR A 95 11.10 16.64 19.30
C THR A 95 10.98 18.11 19.75
N PRO A 96 10.54 18.42 20.99
CA PRO A 96 10.71 19.75 21.54
C PRO A 96 12.20 19.96 21.85
N LYS A 97 12.75 21.11 21.45
CA LYS A 97 14.07 21.56 21.88
C LYS A 97 14.13 21.57 23.43
N PRO A 98 15.25 21.15 24.05
CA PRO A 98 15.40 21.24 25.50
C PRO A 98 15.44 22.72 25.93
N PRO A 99 14.71 23.12 26.99
CA PRO A 99 14.89 24.43 27.59
C PRO A 99 16.21 24.51 28.38
N GLU A 100 16.91 25.63 28.23
CA GLU A 100 18.10 25.98 29.02
C GLU A 100 17.79 26.07 30.53
N PRO A 101 18.77 25.78 31.42
CA PRO A 101 18.52 25.67 32.84
C PRO A 101 18.52 27.05 33.53
N PRO A 102 17.53 27.38 34.35
CA PRO A 102 17.66 28.47 35.31
C PRO A 102 18.38 27.99 36.58
N ARG A 103 19.29 28.87 37.04
CA ARG A 103 20.14 28.77 38.23
C ARG A 103 19.31 28.67 39.53
N ASN A 104 19.63 27.71 40.38
CA ASN A 104 19.32 27.70 41.83
C ASN A 104 20.29 28.65 42.56
N PRO A 105 19.99 29.24 43.75
CA PRO A 105 19.71 28.49 45.00
C PRO A 105 18.88 29.30 46.06
N PRO A 106 18.89 28.99 47.39
CA PRO A 106 18.78 27.72 48.13
C PRO A 106 17.75 27.77 49.30
N ASN A 107 17.72 26.67 50.07
CA ASN A 107 17.37 26.52 51.49
C ASN A 107 15.87 26.29 51.82
N GLN A 108 15.48 25.29 52.61
CA GLN A 108 16.24 24.36 53.45
C GLN A 108 15.30 23.22 53.90
N THR A 109 15.84 21.99 53.90
CA THR A 109 15.74 20.91 54.93
C THR A 109 14.37 20.60 55.56
N SER A 110 13.94 19.37 55.83
CA SER A 110 14.53 18.03 55.88
C SER A 110 13.41 17.10 56.38
N GLY A 111 13.54 15.77 56.22
CA GLY A 111 12.88 14.84 57.16
C GLY A 111 12.09 13.66 56.58
N ASN A 112 12.83 12.64 56.15
CA ASN A 112 12.72 11.26 56.62
C ASN A 112 11.37 10.66 57.13
N LYS A 113 11.09 9.47 56.57
CA LYS A 113 10.62 8.20 57.21
C LYS A 113 9.11 7.87 57.31
N LYS A 114 8.80 6.70 56.72
CA LYS A 114 8.06 5.52 57.25
C LYS A 114 6.70 5.77 57.94
N LYS A 115 5.65 5.04 57.52
CA LYS A 115 5.12 3.87 58.27
C LYS A 115 3.98 3.10 57.56
N LYS A 116 4.08 1.76 57.67
CA LYS A 116 3.03 0.73 57.65
C LYS A 116 1.81 1.10 58.52
N SER A 117 0.61 0.59 58.18
CA SER A 117 -0.04 -0.58 58.83
C SER A 117 -1.55 -0.69 58.49
N ARG A 118 -2.02 -1.86 58.05
CA ARG A 118 -2.96 -2.81 58.71
C ARG A 118 -4.38 -2.28 59.02
N GLY A 119 -5.38 -2.85 58.33
CA GLY A 119 -6.17 -4.00 58.83
C GLY A 119 -7.46 -3.74 59.63
N ARG A 120 -8.52 -4.47 59.21
CA ARG A 120 -9.79 -4.82 59.91
C ARG A 120 -10.74 -3.65 60.25
N GLY A 121 -12.06 -3.75 60.12
CA GLY A 121 -12.95 -4.84 59.73
C GLY A 121 -14.35 -4.65 60.34
N ARG A 122 -15.31 -5.43 59.82
CA ARG A 122 -16.51 -5.97 60.50
C ARG A 122 -17.73 -5.07 60.81
N LYS A 123 -18.85 -5.47 60.16
CA LYS A 123 -20.12 -6.02 60.72
C LYS A 123 -21.29 -5.11 61.17
N GLY A 124 -22.48 -5.58 60.76
CA GLY A 124 -23.84 -5.32 61.30
C GLY A 124 -24.68 -4.52 60.29
N GLY A 125 -25.74 -5.02 59.62
CA GLY A 125 -26.87 -5.88 60.05
C GLY A 125 -27.97 -4.98 60.66
N VAL A 126 -29.29 -5.09 60.44
CA VAL A 126 -30.25 -5.98 59.75
C VAL A 126 -31.56 -5.10 59.63
N ASP A 127 -32.53 -5.27 58.72
CA ASP A 127 -33.78 -6.08 58.84
C ASP A 127 -34.72 -5.64 57.68
N GLU A 128 -35.15 -6.56 56.79
CA GLU A 128 -36.47 -7.26 56.73
C GLU A 128 -37.36 -6.63 55.62
N GLU A 129 -38.13 -7.31 54.75
CA GLU A 129 -38.61 -8.69 54.65
C GLU A 129 -39.20 -8.96 53.23
N ARG A 130 -39.15 -10.25 52.82
CA ARG A 130 -40.11 -11.07 51.99
C ARG A 130 -40.34 -10.76 50.50
N GLU A 131 -39.83 -11.58 49.58
CA GLU A 131 -40.39 -12.84 49.00
C GLU A 131 -41.53 -12.62 47.98
N ALA A 132 -41.72 -13.34 46.88
CA ALA A 132 -40.90 -14.12 45.94
C ALA A 132 -41.84 -14.44 44.74
N GLU A 133 -41.28 -14.41 43.52
CA GLU A 133 -41.57 -15.09 42.23
C GLU A 133 -42.69 -16.19 42.09
N PRO A 134 -42.96 -16.80 40.90
CA PRO A 134 -42.64 -16.46 39.48
C PRO A 134 -43.79 -16.74 38.45
N GLY A 135 -43.55 -16.44 37.15
CA GLY A 135 -43.69 -17.48 36.11
C GLY A 135 -44.81 -17.41 35.05
N LEU A 136 -44.37 -17.29 33.79
CA LEU A 136 -44.86 -17.90 32.53
C LEU A 136 -46.28 -17.64 31.94
N GLN A 137 -46.23 -17.42 30.62
CA GLN A 137 -47.10 -17.94 29.55
C GLN A 137 -48.42 -17.23 29.13
N ARG A 138 -48.40 -16.85 27.84
CA ARG A 138 -49.33 -17.27 26.77
C ARG A 138 -50.74 -16.63 26.68
N GLY A 139 -50.90 -15.81 25.64
CA GLY A 139 -52.00 -15.91 24.66
C GLY A 139 -53.34 -15.26 24.99
N GLY A 140 -54.04 -14.80 23.93
CA GLY A 140 -55.50 -14.65 23.98
C GLY A 140 -56.05 -13.36 23.38
N ARG A 141 -56.84 -13.51 22.32
CA ARG A 141 -57.68 -12.51 21.63
C ARG A 141 -58.98 -12.21 22.40
N GLY A 142 -59.62 -11.09 22.03
CA GLY A 142 -61.05 -10.77 22.25
C GLY A 142 -61.23 -9.70 23.31
N GLY A 143 -62.04 -8.65 23.18
CA GLY A 143 -63.11 -8.31 22.25
C GLY A 143 -64.16 -7.51 23.05
N GLU A 144 -64.52 -6.31 22.57
CA GLU A 144 -65.69 -5.48 22.98
C GLU A 144 -65.62 -4.87 24.41
N ALA A 145 -66.15 -3.68 24.76
CA ALA A 145 -67.21 -2.86 24.20
C ALA A 145 -67.05 -1.37 24.57
N TRP A 146 -67.81 -0.56 23.84
CA TRP A 146 -67.90 0.90 23.76
C TRP A 146 -68.41 1.60 25.04
N SER A 147 -67.80 2.71 25.42
CA SER A 147 -68.50 3.82 26.12
C SER A 147 -68.02 5.15 25.54
N LYS A 148 -69.00 5.97 25.12
CA LYS A 148 -68.83 7.24 24.39
C LYS A 148 -68.67 8.42 25.36
N THR A 149 -67.72 9.30 25.07
CA THR A 149 -67.77 10.74 25.43
C THR A 149 -67.05 11.56 24.35
N PRO A 150 -67.51 12.77 24.01
CA PRO A 150 -67.11 13.48 22.79
C PRO A 150 -65.97 14.47 23.02
N GLY A 151 -65.09 14.63 22.02
CA GLY A 151 -64.26 15.83 21.84
C GLY A 151 -62.74 15.60 21.82
N ALA A 152 -62.20 15.30 20.64
CA ALA A 152 -60.89 15.76 20.12
C ALA A 152 -60.58 15.04 18.79
N PRO A 153 -60.09 15.72 17.73
CA PRO A 153 -59.63 15.04 16.52
C PRO A 153 -58.31 14.29 16.80
N PRO A 154 -58.13 13.06 16.29
CA PRO A 154 -56.88 12.32 16.47
C PRO A 154 -55.74 12.89 15.60
N PRO A 155 -54.47 12.72 16.01
CA PRO A 155 -53.32 13.13 15.21
C PRO A 155 -53.26 12.31 13.92
N ALA A 156 -53.14 13.01 12.79
CA ALA A 156 -52.94 12.39 11.49
C ALA A 156 -51.64 11.58 11.47
N VAL A 157 -51.75 10.28 11.17
CA VAL A 157 -50.63 9.41 10.84
C VAL A 157 -49.96 9.95 9.57
N PRO A 158 -48.65 10.29 9.56
CA PRO A 158 -47.98 10.70 8.33
C PRO A 158 -47.82 9.49 7.40
N SER A 159 -48.57 9.49 6.32
CA SER A 159 -48.43 8.58 5.19
C SER A 159 -46.99 8.57 4.66
N LEU A 160 -46.37 7.38 4.60
CA LEU A 160 -45.00 7.13 4.11
C LEU A 160 -44.94 7.05 2.57
N TYR A 161 -45.46 8.05 1.87
CA TYR A 161 -45.27 8.19 0.41
C TYR A 161 -44.73 9.58 0.07
N PRO A 162 -43.67 9.70 -0.74
CA PRO A 162 -43.07 10.99 -1.00
C PRO A 162 -43.82 11.74 -2.11
N LEU A 163 -44.38 12.89 -1.74
CA LEU A 163 -45.26 13.77 -2.54
C LEU A 163 -44.51 14.62 -3.59
N TRP A 164 -43.52 14.05 -4.28
CA TRP A 164 -42.76 14.71 -5.35
C TRP A 164 -42.77 13.93 -6.67
N LYS A 165 -43.42 12.75 -6.70
CA LYS A 165 -43.59 11.94 -7.91
C LYS A 165 -44.80 12.38 -8.74
N ARG A 166 -45.05 13.68 -8.82
CA ARG A 166 -46.01 14.26 -9.77
C ARG A 166 -45.18 14.78 -10.94
N SER A 167 -45.21 14.05 -12.05
CA SER A 167 -44.58 14.44 -13.31
C SER A 167 -44.95 15.89 -13.64
N SER A 168 -43.92 16.71 -13.82
CA SER A 168 -44.05 18.09 -14.31
C SER A 168 -44.64 18.05 -15.71
N SER A 169 -45.91 18.45 -15.83
CA SER A 169 -46.51 18.86 -17.10
C SER A 169 -46.13 20.32 -17.33
N ASP A 170 -45.50 20.63 -18.46
CA ASP A 170 -44.93 21.94 -18.87
C ASP A 170 -46.00 23.03 -19.16
N SER A 171 -47.02 23.17 -18.32
CA SER A 171 -47.97 24.29 -18.41
C SER A 171 -47.69 25.32 -17.32
N GLU A 172 -46.56 26.02 -17.41
CA GLU A 172 -46.11 27.04 -16.44
C GLU A 172 -46.68 28.46 -16.65
N PHE A 173 -47.68 28.66 -17.50
CA PHE A 173 -48.25 30.00 -17.74
C PHE A 173 -49.70 30.09 -17.28
N SER A 174 -49.96 30.14 -15.97
CA SER A 174 -51.24 30.66 -15.43
C SER A 174 -51.22 31.06 -13.94
N ASP A 175 -50.24 30.66 -13.11
CA ASP A 175 -50.29 30.94 -11.65
C ASP A 175 -49.12 31.83 -11.14
N PRO A 176 -49.37 33.08 -10.68
CA PRO A 176 -48.33 33.97 -10.17
C PRO A 176 -47.71 33.49 -8.85
N GLU A 177 -48.41 32.66 -8.07
CA GLU A 177 -47.91 32.11 -6.80
C GLU A 177 -46.84 31.03 -7.01
N GLY A 178 -47.00 30.18 -8.04
CA GLY A 178 -46.03 29.15 -8.40
C GLY A 178 -44.69 29.74 -8.85
N ALA A 179 -44.72 30.84 -9.59
CA ALA A 179 -43.52 31.53 -10.09
C ALA A 179 -42.64 32.10 -8.97
N ALA A 180 -43.23 32.75 -7.97
CA ALA A 180 -42.48 33.34 -6.84
C ALA A 180 -41.81 32.26 -5.97
N HIS A 181 -42.52 31.16 -5.69
CA HIS A 181 -41.95 30.03 -4.96
C HIS A 181 -40.86 29.31 -5.74
N SER A 182 -40.98 29.21 -7.07
CA SER A 182 -39.94 28.65 -7.95
C SER A 182 -38.67 29.50 -7.92
N GLN A 183 -38.80 30.83 -8.04
CA GLN A 183 -37.68 31.77 -7.94
C GLN A 183 -36.97 31.72 -6.58
N LEU A 184 -37.73 31.63 -5.50
CA LEU A 184 -37.17 31.51 -4.16
C LEU A 184 -36.37 30.19 -3.99
N ARG A 185 -36.90 29.05 -4.45
CA ARG A 185 -36.19 27.76 -4.46
C ARG A 185 -34.87 27.85 -5.24
N LEU A 186 -34.88 28.57 -6.36
CA LEU A 186 -33.69 28.79 -7.18
C LEU A 186 -32.64 29.65 -6.46
N PHE A 187 -33.03 30.73 -5.77
CA PHE A 187 -32.10 31.52 -4.95
C PHE A 187 -31.49 30.70 -3.82
N HIS A 188 -32.31 29.95 -3.08
CA HIS A 188 -31.81 29.04 -2.04
C HIS A 188 -30.82 28.01 -2.60
N GLY A 189 -31.15 27.40 -3.75
CA GLY A 189 -30.27 26.44 -4.42
C GLY A 189 -28.92 27.03 -4.83
N ARG A 190 -28.90 28.28 -5.34
CA ARG A 190 -27.65 28.98 -5.69
C ARG A 190 -26.78 29.28 -4.46
N VAL A 191 -27.38 29.65 -3.34
CA VAL A 191 -26.65 29.84 -2.07
C VAL A 191 -26.02 28.52 -1.63
N ARG A 192 -26.79 27.42 -1.56
CA ARG A 192 -26.26 26.10 -1.19
C ARG A 192 -25.15 25.65 -2.12
N GLN A 193 -25.30 25.86 -3.44
CA GLN A 193 -24.27 25.56 -4.43
C GLN A 193 -22.98 26.33 -4.17
N GLY A 194 -23.05 27.66 -3.96
CA GLY A 194 -21.88 28.48 -3.68
C GLY A 194 -21.16 28.04 -2.40
N VAL A 195 -21.92 27.71 -1.36
CA VAL A 195 -21.40 27.25 -0.07
C VAL A 195 -20.66 25.92 -0.21
N LEU A 196 -21.22 24.96 -0.95
CA LEU A 196 -20.56 23.66 -1.19
C LEU A 196 -19.28 23.80 -2.03
N LEU A 197 -19.25 24.72 -2.99
CA LEU A 197 -18.03 25.03 -3.75
C LEU A 197 -16.95 25.68 -2.89
N CYS A 198 -17.34 26.55 -1.95
CA CYS A 198 -16.42 27.09 -0.97
C CYS A 198 -15.91 26.02 0.00
N LEU A 199 -16.80 25.13 0.48
CA LEU A 199 -16.40 23.98 1.30
C LEU A 199 -15.41 23.07 0.56
N LEU A 200 -15.63 22.83 -0.74
CA LEU A 200 -14.68 22.10 -1.58
C LEU A 200 -13.30 22.78 -1.64
N ALA A 201 -13.27 24.12 -1.72
CA ALA A 201 -12.02 24.88 -1.69
C ALA A 201 -11.32 24.77 -0.32
N VAL A 202 -12.07 24.80 0.79
CA VAL A 202 -11.53 24.56 2.14
C VAL A 202 -10.91 23.16 2.24
N VAL A 203 -11.64 22.12 1.82
CA VAL A 203 -11.16 20.73 1.82
C VAL A 203 -9.87 20.55 1.04
N LYS A 204 -9.72 21.26 -0.09
CA LYS A 204 -8.50 21.21 -0.91
C LYS A 204 -7.34 22.05 -0.36
N ALA A 205 -7.61 23.09 0.42
CA ALA A 205 -6.60 24.00 0.95
C ALA A 205 -6.04 23.58 2.32
N VAL A 206 -6.81 22.83 3.11
CA VAL A 206 -6.44 22.40 4.46
C VAL A 206 -5.67 21.09 4.42
N GLU A 207 -4.70 20.91 5.32
CA GLU A 207 -4.03 19.62 5.50
C GLU A 207 -5.02 18.50 5.85
N ARG A 208 -4.94 17.39 5.10
CA ARG A 208 -5.84 16.23 5.24
C ARG A 208 -5.96 15.74 6.68
N ARG A 209 -4.85 15.72 7.44
CA ARG A 209 -4.82 15.27 8.84
C ARG A 209 -5.75 16.09 9.74
N THR A 210 -5.69 17.41 9.63
CA THR A 210 -6.55 18.33 10.39
C THR A 210 -8.01 18.17 9.97
N LEU A 211 -8.25 18.00 8.67
CA LEU A 211 -9.58 17.84 8.11
C LEU A 211 -10.28 16.56 8.61
N TYR A 212 -9.56 15.45 8.76
CA TYR A 212 -10.13 14.19 9.24
C TYR A 212 -10.64 14.27 10.70
N GLY A 213 -10.15 15.21 11.51
CA GLY A 213 -10.74 15.49 12.82
C GLY A 213 -12.21 15.95 12.72
N TYR A 214 -12.61 16.56 11.62
CA TYR A 214 -13.98 17.02 11.38
C TYR A 214 -14.86 15.99 10.65
N TRP A 215 -14.37 14.77 10.42
CA TRP A 215 -15.05 13.75 9.61
C TRP A 215 -16.50 13.50 10.04
N SER A 216 -16.70 13.25 11.34
CA SER A 216 -18.01 12.98 11.98
C SER A 216 -19.04 14.11 11.80
N SER A 217 -18.56 15.33 11.53
CA SER A 217 -19.43 16.47 11.29
C SER A 217 -20.02 16.49 9.88
N PHE A 218 -19.39 15.84 8.90
CA PHE A 218 -19.79 15.88 7.50
C PHE A 218 -20.23 14.53 6.95
N ILE A 219 -19.73 13.43 7.53
CA ILE A 219 -20.04 12.04 7.19
C ILE A 219 -20.70 11.38 8.42
N PRO A 220 -21.75 10.56 8.25
CA PRO A 220 -22.41 9.89 9.37
C PRO A 220 -21.55 8.75 9.96
N ASP A 221 -21.48 8.65 11.28
CA ASP A 221 -20.70 7.63 11.99
C ASP A 221 -21.50 6.39 12.42
N ALA A 222 -22.82 6.47 12.60
CA ALA A 222 -23.70 5.32 12.89
C ALA A 222 -25.19 5.67 12.68
N PRO A 223 -26.08 4.68 12.45
CA PRO A 223 -27.52 4.86 12.59
C PRO A 223 -27.87 4.91 14.08
N ILE A 224 -27.63 6.05 14.72
CA ILE A 224 -28.05 6.27 16.11
C ILE A 224 -29.56 6.49 16.12
N GLY A 225 -30.27 5.93 17.11
CA GLY A 225 -31.71 6.10 17.34
C GLY A 225 -32.09 7.51 17.78
N GLY A 226 -31.84 8.50 16.93
CA GLY A 226 -32.21 9.91 17.07
C GLY A 226 -32.54 10.54 15.71
N PRO A 227 -32.86 11.85 15.64
CA PRO A 227 -33.07 12.52 14.36
C PRO A 227 -31.82 12.40 13.47
N PRO A 228 -31.97 12.13 12.15
CA PRO A 228 -30.85 11.81 11.29
C PRO A 228 -29.83 12.96 11.25
N PRO A 229 -28.53 12.69 11.44
CA PRO A 229 -27.51 13.73 11.46
C PRO A 229 -27.44 14.43 10.09
N LEU A 230 -27.57 15.76 10.09
CA LEU A 230 -27.47 16.59 8.90
C LEU A 230 -26.02 16.61 8.40
N THR A 231 -25.81 15.86 7.31
CA THR A 231 -24.49 15.56 6.72
C THR A 231 -24.49 15.86 5.23
N LEU A 232 -23.32 15.78 4.58
CA LEU A 232 -23.22 15.90 3.12
C LEU A 232 -24.13 14.89 2.41
N LEU A 233 -24.25 13.67 2.94
CA LEU A 233 -25.14 12.64 2.38
C LEU A 233 -26.62 13.01 2.46
N THR A 234 -27.02 13.85 3.42
CA THR A 234 -28.38 14.38 3.46
C THR A 234 -28.66 15.28 2.26
N VAL A 235 -27.71 16.17 1.91
CA VAL A 235 -27.82 17.03 0.72
C VAL A 235 -27.82 16.17 -0.54
N VAL A 236 -26.96 15.15 -0.62
CA VAL A 236 -26.92 14.21 -1.77
C VAL A 236 -28.25 13.47 -1.94
N LEU A 237 -28.91 13.05 -0.87
CA LEU A 237 -30.15 12.25 -0.97
C LEU A 237 -31.43 13.09 -1.10
N LYS A 238 -31.44 14.32 -0.59
CA LYS A 238 -32.67 15.08 -0.37
C LYS A 238 -32.74 16.43 -1.09
N ASP A 239 -31.64 16.99 -1.58
CA ASP A 239 -31.70 18.30 -2.23
C ASP A 239 -32.45 18.21 -3.58
N PRO A 240 -33.41 19.11 -3.85
CA PRO A 240 -34.16 19.10 -5.12
C PRO A 240 -33.29 19.41 -6.34
N SER A 241 -32.21 20.19 -6.18
CA SER A 241 -31.36 20.62 -7.28
C SER A 241 -30.25 19.61 -7.60
N PRO A 242 -30.21 19.02 -8.81
CA PRO A 242 -29.14 18.09 -9.21
C PRO A 242 -27.75 18.74 -9.16
N LYS A 243 -27.66 20.06 -9.38
CA LYS A 243 -26.40 20.82 -9.31
C LYS A 243 -25.88 20.90 -7.87
N VAL A 244 -26.77 21.09 -6.89
CA VAL A 244 -26.39 21.13 -5.47
C VAL A 244 -25.96 19.74 -5.00
N ARG A 245 -26.69 18.68 -5.39
CA ARG A 245 -26.29 17.28 -5.13
C ARG A 245 -24.92 16.97 -5.72
N ALA A 246 -24.66 17.39 -6.96
CA ALA A 246 -23.35 17.22 -7.61
C ALA A 246 -22.22 17.96 -6.86
N CYS A 247 -22.44 19.18 -6.40
CA CYS A 247 -21.44 19.90 -5.59
C CYS A 247 -21.18 19.19 -4.25
N ALA A 248 -22.21 18.66 -3.58
CA ALA A 248 -22.01 17.88 -2.35
C ALA A 248 -21.19 16.61 -2.60
N LEU A 249 -21.45 15.89 -3.69
CA LEU A 249 -20.66 14.72 -4.10
C LEU A 249 -19.20 15.05 -4.41
N GLN A 250 -18.92 16.22 -4.99
CA GLN A 250 -17.55 16.68 -5.21
C GLN A 250 -16.81 16.92 -3.87
N VAL A 251 -17.48 17.47 -2.87
CA VAL A 251 -16.93 17.62 -1.51
C VAL A 251 -16.64 16.24 -0.90
N VAL A 252 -17.59 15.31 -0.96
CA VAL A 252 -17.38 13.94 -0.43
C VAL A 252 -16.24 13.23 -1.17
N SER A 253 -16.16 13.36 -2.49
CA SER A 253 -15.07 12.79 -3.29
C SER A 253 -13.72 13.38 -2.88
N ALA A 254 -13.63 14.69 -2.65
CA ALA A 254 -12.41 15.34 -2.19
C ALA A 254 -12.01 14.93 -0.75
N LEU A 255 -12.98 14.63 0.13
CA LEU A 255 -12.72 14.08 1.46
C LEU A 255 -12.20 12.64 1.40
N LEU A 256 -12.68 11.84 0.44
CA LEU A 256 -12.24 10.47 0.25
C LEU A 256 -10.90 10.38 -0.49
N ASP A 257 -10.56 11.35 -1.32
CA ASP A 257 -9.34 11.34 -2.13
C ASP A 257 -8.06 11.46 -1.27
N GLY A 258 -7.30 10.36 -1.20
CA GLY A 258 -6.11 10.24 -0.35
C GLY A 258 -6.43 9.87 1.12
N SER A 259 -7.63 9.38 1.40
CA SER A 259 -8.05 8.94 2.74
C SER A 259 -7.62 7.52 3.11
N ARG A 260 -6.93 6.78 2.22
CA ARG A 260 -6.52 5.39 2.41
C ARG A 260 -5.84 5.11 3.75
N GLN A 261 -4.95 5.99 4.21
CA GLN A 261 -4.25 5.78 5.48
C GLN A 261 -5.18 6.02 6.69
N PHE A 262 -6.10 6.98 6.58
CA PHE A 262 -7.10 7.28 7.62
C PHE A 262 -8.15 6.17 7.71
N LEU A 263 -8.77 5.80 6.59
CA LEU A 263 -9.76 4.72 6.51
C LEU A 263 -9.15 3.34 6.73
N GLY A 264 -7.84 3.17 6.54
CA GLY A 264 -7.14 1.89 6.74
C GLY A 264 -7.20 1.32 8.16
N VAL A 265 -7.59 2.14 9.15
CA VAL A 265 -7.82 1.74 10.55
C VAL A 265 -9.21 1.14 10.75
N ALA A 266 -10.13 1.29 9.79
CA ALA A 266 -11.49 0.78 9.88
C ALA A 266 -11.51 -0.76 9.97
N GLU A 267 -12.25 -1.29 10.95
CA GLU A 267 -12.35 -2.73 11.19
C GLU A 267 -13.72 -3.14 11.74
N ASP A 268 -14.29 -4.23 11.22
CA ASP A 268 -15.58 -4.79 11.68
C ASP A 268 -15.64 -6.32 11.51
N LEU A 269 -14.54 -7.03 11.78
CA LEU A 269 -14.54 -8.50 11.71
C LEU A 269 -15.12 -9.16 12.97
N ALA A 270 -15.17 -8.46 14.10
CA ALA A 270 -15.75 -8.94 15.35
C ALA A 270 -16.81 -7.97 15.90
N PRO A 271 -17.94 -8.45 16.44
CA PRO A 271 -18.89 -7.59 17.12
C PRO A 271 -18.24 -6.97 18.38
N PRO A 272 -18.45 -5.67 18.65
CA PRO A 272 -17.89 -5.04 19.84
C PRO A 272 -18.46 -5.73 21.09
N ARG A 273 -17.61 -6.41 21.86
CA ARG A 273 -17.97 -7.07 23.13
C ARG A 273 -17.96 -6.13 24.34
N THR A 274 -17.82 -4.82 24.11
CA THR A 274 -17.54 -3.81 25.15
C THR A 274 -18.56 -2.67 25.12
N SER A 275 -18.82 -2.05 26.27
CA SER A 275 -19.66 -0.83 26.42
C SER A 275 -19.11 0.42 25.73
N TYR A 276 -17.87 0.35 25.20
CA TYR A 276 -17.20 1.39 24.43
C TYR A 276 -17.15 1.01 22.94
N THR A 277 -17.45 1.97 22.06
CA THR A 277 -17.33 1.81 20.60
C THR A 277 -15.95 2.29 20.14
N PRO A 278 -15.06 1.41 19.67
CA PRO A 278 -13.73 1.81 19.24
C PRO A 278 -13.79 2.66 17.96
N PHE A 279 -12.85 3.59 17.82
CA PHE A 279 -12.74 4.48 16.67
C PHE A 279 -12.67 3.72 15.32
N SER A 280 -11.97 2.58 15.29
CA SER A 280 -11.91 1.68 14.13
C SER A 280 -13.28 1.15 13.70
N PHE A 281 -14.15 0.83 14.66
CA PHE A 281 -15.51 0.37 14.37
C PHE A 281 -16.39 1.52 13.89
N SER A 282 -16.28 2.71 14.48
CA SER A 282 -17.01 3.92 14.03
C SER A 282 -16.65 4.31 12.59
N LEU A 283 -15.38 4.18 12.19
CA LEU A 283 -14.98 4.39 10.80
C LEU A 283 -15.55 3.30 9.87
N ALA A 284 -15.59 2.03 10.32
CA ALA A 284 -16.18 0.95 9.55
C ALA A 284 -17.70 1.16 9.33
N THR A 285 -18.42 1.66 10.34
CA THR A 285 -19.84 2.02 10.20
C THR A 285 -20.04 3.23 9.29
N ALA A 286 -19.17 4.24 9.35
CA ALA A 286 -19.19 5.36 8.41
C ALA A 286 -18.99 4.90 6.96
N VAL A 287 -18.04 3.98 6.70
CA VAL A 287 -17.84 3.38 5.37
C VAL A 287 -19.08 2.64 4.87
N ARG A 288 -19.74 1.86 5.74
CA ARG A 288 -21.00 1.18 5.39
C ARG A 288 -22.11 2.14 5.05
N GLU A 289 -22.26 3.21 5.83
CA GLU A 289 -23.31 4.20 5.62
C GLU A 289 -23.06 5.05 4.37
N LEU A 290 -21.79 5.32 4.03
CA LEU A 290 -21.39 5.89 2.75
C LEU A 290 -21.81 4.98 1.58
N HIS A 291 -21.50 3.68 1.64
CA HIS A 291 -21.94 2.70 0.64
C HIS A 291 -23.46 2.69 0.47
N ARG A 292 -24.19 2.61 1.58
CA ARG A 292 -25.66 2.59 1.59
C ARG A 292 -26.24 3.87 0.96
N SER A 293 -25.78 5.03 1.41
CA SER A 293 -26.29 6.32 0.96
C SER A 293 -25.97 6.59 -0.52
N LEU A 294 -24.75 6.29 -0.96
CA LEU A 294 -24.36 6.46 -2.37
C LEU A 294 -25.09 5.47 -3.29
N SER A 295 -25.33 4.25 -2.82
CA SER A 295 -26.14 3.26 -3.57
C SER A 295 -27.59 3.71 -3.71
N LEU A 296 -28.19 4.30 -2.66
CA LEU A 296 -29.52 4.89 -2.74
C LEU A 296 -29.57 6.11 -3.68
N ALA A 297 -28.56 6.98 -3.61
CA ALA A 297 -28.44 8.12 -4.52
C ALA A 297 -28.33 7.66 -5.98
N LEU A 298 -27.58 6.60 -6.25
CA LEU A 298 -27.41 6.02 -7.59
C LEU A 298 -28.75 5.54 -8.18
N LEU A 299 -29.66 4.97 -7.37
CA LEU A 299 -30.98 4.54 -7.86
C LEU A 299 -31.96 5.69 -8.11
N ALA A 300 -31.82 6.78 -7.35
CA ALA A 300 -32.77 7.89 -7.38
C ALA A 300 -32.39 8.99 -8.39
N GLU A 301 -31.15 9.02 -8.87
CA GLU A 301 -30.64 10.10 -9.70
C GLU A 301 -30.99 9.94 -11.18
N ALA A 302 -31.48 11.02 -11.78
CA ALA A 302 -31.83 11.08 -13.21
C ALA A 302 -30.82 11.91 -14.04
N SER A 303 -30.08 12.81 -13.41
CA SER A 303 -29.09 13.66 -14.08
C SER A 303 -27.82 12.87 -14.40
N ALA A 304 -27.46 12.73 -15.68
CA ALA A 304 -26.23 12.08 -16.12
C ALA A 304 -24.95 12.68 -15.49
N HIS A 305 -24.92 14.00 -15.35
CA HIS A 305 -23.81 14.70 -14.69
C HIS A 305 -23.69 14.31 -13.21
N THR A 306 -24.82 14.23 -12.50
CA THR A 306 -24.82 13.88 -11.08
C THR A 306 -24.55 12.39 -10.88
N LEU A 307 -25.08 11.51 -11.74
CA LEU A 307 -24.74 10.08 -11.81
C LEU A 307 -23.23 9.88 -11.94
N THR A 308 -22.58 10.60 -12.86
CA THR A 308 -21.12 10.59 -13.02
C THR A 308 -20.40 10.90 -11.71
N GLN A 309 -20.86 11.90 -10.94
CA GLN A 309 -20.26 12.26 -9.65
C GLN A 309 -20.52 11.20 -8.56
N ILE A 310 -21.70 10.57 -8.53
CA ILE A 310 -22.00 9.48 -7.59
C ILE A 310 -21.05 8.31 -7.81
N ILE A 311 -20.90 7.90 -9.07
CA ILE A 311 -20.05 6.76 -9.46
C ILE A 311 -18.58 7.06 -9.17
N LYS A 312 -18.10 8.27 -9.45
CA LYS A 312 -16.75 8.70 -9.06
C LYS A 312 -16.53 8.67 -7.54
N CYS A 313 -17.52 9.14 -6.77
CA CYS A 313 -17.48 9.09 -5.32
C CYS A 313 -17.38 7.64 -4.79
N LEU A 314 -18.16 6.73 -5.37
CA LEU A 314 -18.07 5.29 -5.09
C LEU A 314 -16.69 4.72 -5.45
N ALA A 315 -16.10 5.12 -6.59
CA ALA A 315 -14.76 4.67 -6.97
C ALA A 315 -13.70 5.14 -5.96
N HIS A 316 -13.75 6.40 -5.50
CA HIS A 316 -12.88 6.89 -4.43
C HIS A 316 -13.08 6.13 -3.11
N LEU A 317 -14.32 5.80 -2.73
CA LEU A 317 -14.60 5.00 -1.55
C LEU A 317 -13.98 3.59 -1.66
N VAL A 318 -14.11 2.95 -2.82
CA VAL A 318 -13.54 1.62 -3.11
C VAL A 318 -12.01 1.63 -3.09
N CYS A 319 -11.36 2.67 -3.61
CA CYS A 319 -9.90 2.76 -3.61
C CYS A 319 -9.29 3.00 -2.21
N ASN A 320 -10.05 3.54 -1.25
CA ASN A 320 -9.52 3.97 0.04
C ASN A 320 -9.96 3.09 1.23
N ALA A 321 -11.05 2.32 1.12
CA ALA A 321 -11.55 1.49 2.22
C ALA A 321 -10.84 0.11 2.34
N PRO A 322 -10.57 -0.40 3.57
CA PRO A 322 -9.90 -1.67 3.79
C PRO A 322 -10.87 -2.87 3.80
N TYR A 323 -11.42 -3.24 2.63
CA TYR A 323 -12.34 -4.39 2.50
C TYR A 323 -11.86 -5.72 3.09
N ASN A 324 -10.55 -5.98 3.20
CA ASN A 324 -10.05 -7.18 3.87
C ASN A 324 -10.29 -7.20 5.40
N ARG A 325 -10.55 -6.05 6.01
CA ARG A 325 -10.84 -5.84 7.45
C ARG A 325 -12.31 -5.50 7.71
N LEU A 326 -13.13 -5.42 6.67
CA LEU A 326 -14.56 -5.15 6.76
C LEU A 326 -15.35 -6.44 6.52
N ARG A 327 -16.60 -6.47 6.97
CA ARG A 327 -17.51 -7.59 6.66
C ARG A 327 -17.72 -7.66 5.13
N PRO A 328 -17.63 -8.86 4.53
CA PRO A 328 -17.93 -9.06 3.11
C PRO A 328 -19.37 -8.64 2.77
N GLY A 329 -19.63 -8.36 1.49
CA GLY A 329 -20.97 -8.07 0.99
C GLY A 329 -21.28 -6.60 0.76
N LEU A 330 -20.28 -5.71 0.86
CA LEU A 330 -20.39 -4.32 0.43
C LEU A 330 -20.18 -4.15 -1.08
N LEU A 331 -19.30 -4.98 -1.67
CA LEU A 331 -18.92 -4.85 -3.08
C LEU A 331 -19.88 -5.60 -4.00
N SER A 332 -20.41 -6.75 -3.58
CA SER A 332 -21.34 -7.58 -4.38
C SER A 332 -22.65 -6.88 -4.77
N PRO A 333 -23.33 -6.10 -3.89
CA PRO A 333 -24.49 -5.31 -4.29
C PRO A 333 -24.12 -4.20 -5.28
N LEU A 334 -23.02 -3.48 -5.00
CA LEU A 334 -22.52 -2.40 -5.85
C LEU A 334 -22.18 -2.89 -7.25
N TRP A 335 -21.50 -4.04 -7.35
CA TRP A 335 -21.14 -4.71 -8.59
C TRP A 335 -22.35 -5.00 -9.49
N ARG A 336 -23.45 -5.48 -8.90
CA ARG A 336 -24.69 -5.77 -9.63
C ARG A 336 -25.44 -4.50 -10.01
N GLN A 337 -25.47 -3.52 -9.12
CA GLN A 337 -26.22 -2.28 -9.31
C GLN A 337 -25.62 -1.39 -10.40
N ILE A 338 -24.30 -1.38 -10.58
CA ILE A 338 -23.64 -0.52 -11.57
C ILE A 338 -23.74 -1.07 -13.01
N ARG A 339 -23.93 -2.37 -13.18
CA ARG A 339 -23.92 -3.06 -14.48
C ARG A 339 -24.82 -2.42 -15.56
N PRO A 340 -26.06 -1.99 -15.29
CA PRO A 340 -26.92 -1.36 -16.30
C PRO A 340 -26.35 -0.07 -16.90
N TYR A 341 -25.51 0.65 -16.14
CA TYR A 341 -24.95 1.94 -16.57
C TYR A 341 -23.82 1.81 -17.59
N LEU A 342 -23.35 0.60 -17.90
CA LEU A 342 -22.37 0.33 -18.96
C LEU A 342 -22.86 0.75 -20.37
N ARG A 343 -24.18 0.78 -20.59
CA ARG A 343 -24.84 1.23 -21.83
C ARG A 343 -25.46 2.61 -21.74
N HIS A 344 -25.11 3.39 -20.73
CA HIS A 344 -25.71 4.70 -20.57
C HIS A 344 -25.41 5.61 -21.79
N ARG A 345 -26.38 6.40 -22.26
CA ARG A 345 -26.23 7.27 -23.45
C ARG A 345 -25.05 8.24 -23.33
N ASP A 346 -24.81 8.76 -22.13
CA ASP A 346 -23.69 9.65 -21.82
C ASP A 346 -22.37 8.87 -21.64
N VAL A 347 -21.37 9.21 -22.47
CA VAL A 347 -20.02 8.64 -22.44
C VAL A 347 -19.35 8.80 -21.07
N ASN A 348 -19.55 9.93 -20.39
CA ASN A 348 -18.91 10.19 -19.08
C ASN A 348 -19.43 9.25 -18.00
N VAL A 349 -20.70 8.85 -18.07
CA VAL A 349 -21.27 7.85 -17.16
C VAL A 349 -20.62 6.50 -17.44
N ARG A 350 -20.53 6.07 -18.70
CA ARG A 350 -19.90 4.80 -19.10
C ARG A 350 -18.43 4.72 -18.66
N VAL A 351 -17.66 5.79 -18.90
CA VAL A 351 -16.27 5.95 -18.43
C VAL A 351 -16.20 5.80 -16.92
N SER A 352 -17.04 6.51 -16.16
CA SER A 352 -17.04 6.43 -14.69
C SER A 352 -17.40 5.04 -14.17
N VAL A 353 -18.30 4.31 -14.85
CA VAL A 353 -18.64 2.93 -14.52
C VAL A 353 -17.43 2.01 -14.70
N LEU A 354 -16.71 2.12 -15.81
CA LEU A 354 -15.49 1.36 -16.06
C LEU A 354 -14.40 1.71 -15.02
N THR A 355 -14.23 2.99 -14.69
CA THR A 355 -13.32 3.41 -13.62
C THR A 355 -13.70 2.78 -12.27
N LEU A 356 -15.00 2.67 -11.95
CA LEU A 356 -15.45 1.97 -10.75
C LEU A 356 -15.16 0.47 -10.80
N TYR A 357 -15.39 -0.21 -11.94
CA TYR A 357 -14.96 -1.61 -12.10
C TYR A 357 -13.45 -1.78 -11.94
N GLY A 358 -12.65 -0.85 -12.49
CA GLY A 358 -11.20 -0.80 -12.30
C GLY A 358 -10.80 -0.66 -10.83
N ALA A 359 -11.48 0.20 -10.07
CA ALA A 359 -11.31 0.34 -8.62
C ALA A 359 -11.67 -0.96 -7.86
N LEU A 360 -12.78 -1.61 -8.25
CA LEU A 360 -13.23 -2.86 -7.63
C LEU A 360 -12.25 -4.02 -7.83
N VAL A 361 -11.64 -4.13 -9.02
CA VAL A 361 -10.68 -5.22 -9.30
C VAL A 361 -9.26 -4.91 -8.83
N SER A 362 -8.92 -3.64 -8.58
CA SER A 362 -7.59 -3.26 -8.07
C SER A 362 -7.52 -3.13 -6.54
N THR A 363 -8.65 -2.95 -5.85
CA THR A 363 -8.66 -2.79 -4.39
C THR A 363 -8.24 -4.09 -3.70
N GLN A 364 -7.07 -4.07 -3.07
CA GLN A 364 -6.53 -5.19 -2.28
C GLN A 364 -6.56 -6.54 -3.01
N ALA A 365 -6.30 -6.53 -4.32
CA ALA A 365 -6.30 -7.75 -5.12
C ALA A 365 -5.17 -8.72 -4.70
N PRO A 366 -5.43 -10.04 -4.65
CA PRO A 366 -6.72 -10.70 -4.90
C PRO A 366 -7.67 -10.63 -3.69
N LEU A 367 -8.92 -10.22 -3.90
CA LEU A 367 -9.97 -10.23 -2.88
C LEU A 367 -10.98 -11.35 -3.18
N SER A 368 -11.25 -12.22 -2.19
CA SER A 368 -12.10 -13.41 -2.39
C SER A 368 -13.51 -13.07 -2.89
N GLU A 369 -14.11 -11.97 -2.40
CA GLU A 369 -15.44 -11.51 -2.84
C GLU A 369 -15.45 -11.17 -4.35
N ILE A 370 -14.42 -10.48 -4.84
CA ILE A 370 -14.30 -10.11 -6.26
C ILE A 370 -13.96 -11.32 -7.12
N GLN A 371 -13.09 -12.21 -6.64
CA GLN A 371 -12.76 -13.44 -7.35
C GLN A 371 -14.04 -14.27 -7.61
N LEU A 372 -14.92 -14.41 -6.63
CA LEU A 372 -16.21 -15.07 -6.81
C LEU A 372 -17.12 -14.36 -7.82
N LEU A 373 -17.17 -13.02 -7.82
CA LEU A 373 -17.96 -12.26 -8.78
C LEU A 373 -17.44 -12.36 -10.22
N LEU A 374 -16.14 -12.61 -10.38
CA LEU A 374 -15.52 -12.83 -11.69
C LEU A 374 -15.74 -14.26 -12.22
N THR A 375 -15.84 -15.26 -11.34
CA THR A 375 -15.98 -16.68 -11.71
C THR A 375 -17.41 -17.21 -11.73
N GLN A 376 -18.38 -16.49 -11.17
CA GLN A 376 -19.77 -16.95 -11.13
C GLN A 376 -20.34 -17.20 -12.54
N PRO A 377 -20.78 -18.43 -12.86
CA PRO A 377 -21.44 -18.74 -14.12
C PRO A 377 -22.76 -17.98 -14.17
N HIS A 378 -23.00 -17.28 -15.27
CA HIS A 378 -24.24 -16.54 -15.48
C HIS A 378 -25.42 -17.51 -15.44
N THR A 379 -26.42 -17.24 -14.58
CA THR A 379 -27.68 -17.97 -14.62
C THR A 379 -28.28 -17.90 -16.03
N SER A 380 -28.69 -19.06 -16.53
CA SER A 380 -28.99 -19.47 -17.91
C SER A 380 -30.10 -18.72 -18.66
N GLN A 381 -30.09 -17.38 -18.64
CA GLN A 381 -30.95 -16.53 -19.48
C GLN A 381 -30.18 -15.42 -20.23
N GLU A 382 -28.87 -15.26 -20.00
CA GLU A 382 -28.08 -14.18 -20.61
C GLU A 382 -26.77 -14.74 -21.18
N THR A 383 -26.83 -15.29 -22.40
CA THR A 383 -25.63 -15.60 -23.20
C THR A 383 -24.82 -14.34 -23.47
N ALA A 384 -23.53 -14.48 -23.80
CA ALA A 384 -22.60 -13.39 -24.15
C ALA A 384 -23.04 -12.51 -25.35
N LEU A 385 -24.18 -12.82 -25.99
CA LEU A 385 -24.86 -12.03 -27.02
C LEU A 385 -26.04 -11.20 -26.45
N SER A 386 -26.57 -11.56 -25.29
CA SER A 386 -27.75 -10.94 -24.66
C SER A 386 -27.48 -9.54 -24.10
N TRP A 387 -26.22 -9.20 -23.83
CA TRP A 387 -25.93 -7.83 -23.43
C TRP A 387 -26.33 -6.91 -24.61
N ARG A 388 -26.00 -7.21 -25.87
CA ARG A 388 -26.39 -6.37 -27.03
C ARG A 388 -27.90 -6.21 -27.29
N GLN A 389 -28.79 -7.04 -26.74
CA GLN A 389 -30.20 -7.13 -27.20
C GLN A 389 -31.30 -6.64 -26.25
N ARG A 390 -31.02 -6.12 -25.05
CA ARG A 390 -32.11 -5.66 -24.16
C ARG A 390 -32.37 -4.15 -24.30
N GLU A 391 -33.19 -3.78 -25.27
CA GLU A 391 -33.89 -2.49 -25.32
C GLU A 391 -35.36 -2.64 -24.87
N GLY A 392 -35.85 -1.64 -24.14
CA GLY A 392 -37.25 -1.56 -23.71
C GLY A 392 -37.42 -1.04 -22.29
N PHE A 393 -37.05 0.23 -22.03
CA PHE A 393 -37.53 0.95 -20.86
C PHE A 393 -38.96 1.40 -21.15
N SER A 394 -39.97 0.69 -20.64
CA SER A 394 -41.36 1.16 -20.64
C SER A 394 -41.78 1.53 -19.23
N THR A 395 -42.17 2.78 -19.06
CA THR A 395 -42.84 3.36 -17.89
C THR A 395 -44.10 2.56 -17.52
N PRO A 396 -44.44 2.40 -16.22
CA PRO A 396 -45.68 1.74 -15.83
C PRO A 396 -46.85 2.72 -15.96
N SER A 397 -47.82 2.41 -16.83
CA SER A 397 -49.15 3.03 -16.84
C SER A 397 -50.19 1.98 -16.43
N PRO A 398 -51.28 2.34 -15.73
CA PRO A 398 -52.10 1.36 -15.03
C PRO A 398 -53.36 0.94 -15.81
N HIS A 399 -53.77 -0.32 -15.56
CA HIS A 399 -55.09 -0.92 -15.80
C HIS A 399 -55.54 -1.23 -17.23
N THR A 400 -55.48 -2.52 -17.61
CA THR A 400 -56.59 -3.26 -18.26
C THR A 400 -56.29 -4.78 -18.23
N PRO A 401 -57.29 -5.67 -18.01
CA PRO A 401 -57.06 -7.10 -17.79
C PRO A 401 -56.85 -7.87 -19.11
N PRO A 402 -56.17 -9.04 -19.09
CA PRO A 402 -55.86 -9.77 -20.32
C PRO A 402 -57.07 -10.59 -20.79
N SER A 403 -57.36 -10.53 -22.08
CA SER A 403 -58.27 -11.46 -22.75
C SER A 403 -57.48 -12.66 -23.27
N HIS A 404 -57.88 -13.86 -22.85
CA HIS A 404 -57.37 -15.12 -23.35
C HIS A 404 -57.71 -15.29 -24.83
N LYS A 405 -56.70 -15.55 -25.68
CA LYS A 405 -56.89 -16.30 -26.92
C LYS A 405 -55.78 -17.34 -27.08
N TYR A 406 -56.19 -18.58 -26.87
CA TYR A 406 -55.53 -19.80 -27.30
C TYR A 406 -55.28 -19.76 -28.81
N HIS A 407 -54.06 -20.02 -29.25
CA HIS A 407 -53.82 -20.77 -30.48
C HIS A 407 -52.58 -21.66 -30.36
N ASN A 408 -52.87 -22.94 -30.18
CA ASN A 408 -51.98 -24.06 -30.43
C ASN A 408 -51.59 -24.07 -31.90
N SER A 409 -50.30 -24.21 -32.19
CA SER A 409 -49.88 -25.06 -33.30
C SER A 409 -48.64 -25.85 -32.91
N HIS A 410 -48.87 -27.14 -32.71
CA HIS A 410 -47.87 -28.17 -32.54
C HIS A 410 -47.13 -28.39 -33.86
N THR A 411 -45.80 -28.42 -33.81
CA THR A 411 -45.03 -29.39 -34.61
C THR A 411 -44.00 -30.04 -33.70
N LYS A 412 -44.31 -31.28 -33.30
CA LYS A 412 -43.40 -32.21 -32.61
C LYS A 412 -42.44 -32.77 -33.67
N GLN A 413 -41.14 -32.71 -33.39
CA GLN A 413 -40.22 -33.75 -33.85
C GLN A 413 -39.56 -34.39 -32.63
N THR A 414 -39.52 -35.71 -32.70
CA THR A 414 -39.37 -36.69 -31.62
C THR A 414 -37.92 -37.03 -31.31
N HIS A 415 -37.62 -36.99 -30.00
CA HIS A 415 -36.64 -37.72 -29.18
C HIS A 415 -35.51 -38.57 -29.82
N SER A 416 -34.34 -38.45 -29.19
CA SER A 416 -33.64 -39.61 -28.61
C SER A 416 -32.97 -39.24 -27.27
N PRO A 417 -33.08 -40.08 -26.22
CA PRO A 417 -32.50 -39.82 -24.90
C PRO A 417 -31.22 -40.63 -24.65
N ARG A 418 -30.10 -39.96 -24.35
CA ARG A 418 -28.87 -40.52 -23.76
C ARG A 418 -27.91 -39.34 -23.51
N GLY A 419 -27.28 -39.13 -22.37
CA GLY A 419 -27.28 -39.81 -21.09
C GLY A 419 -26.82 -38.80 -20.03
N SER A 420 -27.02 -39.15 -18.77
CA SER A 420 -26.55 -38.43 -17.59
C SER A 420 -25.05 -38.18 -17.65
N HIS A 421 -24.63 -36.93 -17.85
CA HIS A 421 -23.26 -36.52 -17.56
C HIS A 421 -23.14 -36.25 -16.06
N THR A 422 -22.23 -37.00 -15.43
CA THR A 422 -21.62 -36.72 -14.13
C THR A 422 -21.06 -35.28 -14.11
N PRO A 423 -21.01 -34.59 -12.95
CA PRO A 423 -20.38 -33.29 -12.85
C PRO A 423 -18.86 -33.46 -12.91
N GLY A 424 -18.33 -33.59 -14.13
CA GLY A 424 -16.93 -33.41 -14.41
C GLY A 424 -16.65 -31.92 -14.52
N GLU A 425 -15.73 -31.46 -13.68
CA GLU A 425 -15.02 -30.18 -13.70
C GLU A 425 -15.37 -29.29 -14.91
N GLU A 426 -16.33 -28.38 -14.74
CA GLU A 426 -16.52 -27.27 -15.67
C GLU A 426 -15.25 -26.42 -15.61
N GLU A 427 -14.50 -26.36 -16.71
CA GLU A 427 -13.39 -25.41 -16.83
C GLU A 427 -13.89 -24.01 -16.46
N PRO A 428 -13.18 -23.27 -15.60
CA PRO A 428 -13.63 -21.94 -15.18
C PRO A 428 -13.72 -21.05 -16.41
N GLY A 429 -14.96 -20.71 -16.80
CA GLY A 429 -15.22 -19.86 -17.96
C GLY A 429 -14.50 -18.51 -17.84
N VAL A 430 -14.12 -17.95 -18.99
CA VAL A 430 -13.43 -16.65 -19.08
C VAL A 430 -14.26 -15.57 -18.36
N PRO A 431 -13.66 -14.74 -17.48
CA PRO A 431 -14.41 -13.71 -16.78
C PRO A 431 -15.15 -12.77 -17.73
N TRP A 432 -16.44 -12.58 -17.52
CA TRP A 432 -17.29 -11.76 -18.39
C TRP A 432 -16.81 -10.31 -18.53
N LEU A 433 -16.23 -9.75 -17.47
CA LEU A 433 -15.70 -8.39 -17.47
C LEU A 433 -14.51 -8.26 -18.41
N LEU A 434 -13.68 -9.30 -18.50
CA LEU A 434 -12.58 -9.38 -19.45
C LEU A 434 -13.14 -9.37 -20.88
N GLN A 435 -14.11 -10.24 -21.18
CA GLN A 435 -14.76 -10.30 -22.50
C GLN A 435 -15.43 -8.97 -22.89
N LEU A 436 -16.11 -8.32 -21.94
CA LEU A 436 -16.72 -7.01 -22.16
C LEU A 436 -15.66 -5.97 -22.52
N CYS A 437 -14.57 -5.86 -21.76
CA CYS A 437 -13.53 -4.87 -22.03
C CYS A 437 -12.84 -5.12 -23.37
N VAL A 438 -12.57 -6.39 -23.73
CA VAL A 438 -12.05 -6.75 -25.07
C VAL A 438 -13.03 -6.30 -26.16
N SER A 439 -14.33 -6.55 -25.98
CA SER A 439 -15.36 -6.12 -26.93
C SER A 439 -15.44 -4.61 -27.08
N LEU A 440 -15.38 -3.84 -25.99
CA LEU A 440 -15.44 -2.37 -26.02
C LEU A 440 -14.24 -1.76 -26.77
N VAL A 441 -13.10 -2.43 -26.77
CA VAL A 441 -11.89 -1.94 -27.45
C VAL A 441 -11.87 -2.31 -28.93
N THR A 442 -12.44 -3.46 -29.30
CA THR A 442 -12.24 -4.07 -30.63
C THR A 442 -13.47 -4.05 -31.54
N GLN A 443 -14.68 -4.07 -31.00
CA GLN A 443 -15.88 -4.19 -31.80
C GLN A 443 -16.44 -2.81 -32.18
N PRO A 444 -16.93 -2.64 -33.42
CA PRO A 444 -17.62 -1.42 -33.82
C PRO A 444 -18.92 -1.23 -33.03
N ARG A 445 -19.33 0.03 -32.89
CA ARG A 445 -20.59 0.39 -32.24
C ARG A 445 -21.77 -0.08 -33.11
N ASP A 446 -22.77 -0.69 -32.47
CA ASP A 446 -24.06 -0.91 -33.12
C ASP A 446 -24.76 0.45 -33.19
N ASP A 447 -24.81 1.06 -34.38
CA ASP A 447 -25.64 2.24 -34.60
C ASP A 447 -27.11 1.80 -34.56
N GLN A 448 -27.79 2.20 -33.50
CA GLN A 448 -29.24 2.26 -33.48
C GLN A 448 -29.65 3.34 -34.47
N SER A 449 -30.06 2.90 -35.65
CA SER A 449 -30.62 3.72 -36.72
C SER A 449 -31.96 4.27 -36.26
N ASP A 450 -32.01 5.56 -35.95
CA ASP A 450 -33.24 6.36 -35.90
C ASP A 450 -33.07 7.67 -36.70
N SER A 451 -32.23 7.66 -37.74
CA SER A 451 -32.19 8.73 -38.74
C SER A 451 -31.68 8.18 -40.06
N GLU A 452 -32.61 7.92 -40.98
CA GLU A 452 -32.30 7.76 -42.39
C GLU A 452 -31.67 9.05 -42.93
N GLY A 453 -30.38 8.97 -43.23
CA GLY A 453 -29.67 9.93 -44.07
C GLY A 453 -28.73 9.15 -44.98
N PRO A 454 -28.82 9.30 -46.32
CA PRO A 454 -27.98 8.53 -47.23
C PRO A 454 -26.61 9.21 -47.34
N GLY A 455 -25.63 8.69 -46.61
CA GLY A 455 -24.25 9.18 -46.69
C GLY A 455 -23.29 8.52 -45.69
N GLY A 456 -22.80 7.32 -46.00
CA GLY A 456 -21.50 6.79 -45.56
C GLY A 456 -21.15 6.87 -44.07
N GLY A 457 -21.87 6.15 -43.19
CA GLY A 457 -21.44 5.94 -41.81
C GLY A 457 -20.48 4.75 -41.74
N ALA A 458 -19.17 5.00 -41.72
CA ALA A 458 -18.21 3.97 -41.32
C ALA A 458 -18.57 3.46 -39.92
N THR A 459 -18.62 2.14 -39.72
CA THR A 459 -18.83 1.48 -38.43
C THR A 459 -17.79 1.95 -37.42
N ALA A 460 -18.07 3.04 -36.71
CA ALA A 460 -17.13 3.69 -35.82
C ALA A 460 -16.93 2.84 -34.56
N LEU A 461 -15.68 2.69 -34.14
CA LEU A 461 -15.35 2.10 -32.83
C LEU A 461 -15.93 2.96 -31.70
N GLU A 462 -15.98 2.38 -30.49
CA GLU A 462 -16.36 3.12 -29.29
C GLU A 462 -15.50 4.38 -29.09
N PRO A 463 -16.03 5.45 -28.45
CA PRO A 463 -15.26 6.66 -28.20
C PRO A 463 -13.96 6.37 -27.46
N SER A 464 -12.86 7.04 -27.85
CA SER A 464 -11.52 6.85 -27.25
C SER A 464 -11.54 6.81 -25.71
N PRO A 465 -12.26 7.71 -24.99
CA PRO A 465 -12.32 7.64 -23.52
C PRO A 465 -12.85 6.31 -22.94
N VAL A 466 -13.84 5.68 -23.60
CA VAL A 466 -14.39 4.38 -23.16
C VAL A 466 -13.38 3.27 -23.41
N ARG A 467 -12.73 3.29 -24.58
CA ARG A 467 -11.71 2.30 -24.96
C ARG A 467 -10.50 2.37 -24.03
N LEU A 468 -10.06 3.57 -23.66
CA LEU A 468 -8.94 3.79 -22.74
C LEU A 468 -9.25 3.24 -21.34
N GLU A 469 -10.42 3.55 -20.78
CA GLU A 469 -10.82 2.99 -19.48
C GLU A 469 -10.97 1.47 -19.54
N ALA A 470 -11.51 0.90 -20.62
CA ALA A 470 -11.61 -0.54 -20.79
C ALA A 470 -10.23 -1.22 -20.80
N LEU A 471 -9.22 -0.63 -21.47
CA LEU A 471 -7.84 -1.11 -21.43
C LEU A 471 -7.22 -1.03 -20.02
N GLN A 472 -7.53 0.02 -19.26
CA GLN A 472 -7.08 0.14 -17.87
C GLN A 472 -7.72 -0.94 -16.99
N VAL A 473 -9.02 -1.23 -17.15
CA VAL A 473 -9.69 -2.32 -16.42
C VAL A 473 -9.04 -3.67 -16.74
N LEU A 474 -8.70 -3.94 -18.02
CA LEU A 474 -7.97 -5.14 -18.42
C LEU A 474 -6.60 -5.23 -17.74
N ALA A 475 -5.83 -4.15 -17.73
CA ALA A 475 -4.54 -4.12 -17.04
C ALA A 475 -4.68 -4.41 -15.53
N HIS A 476 -5.69 -3.84 -14.87
CA HIS A 476 -5.96 -4.13 -13.46
C HIS A 476 -6.40 -5.58 -13.21
N LEU A 477 -7.21 -6.16 -14.10
CA LEU A 477 -7.61 -7.58 -14.03
C LEU A 477 -6.41 -8.50 -14.15
N VAL A 478 -5.53 -8.26 -15.12
CA VAL A 478 -4.29 -9.02 -15.33
C VAL A 478 -3.39 -8.91 -14.11
N ARG A 479 -3.20 -7.70 -13.57
CA ARG A 479 -2.35 -7.45 -12.41
C ARG A 479 -2.84 -8.13 -11.13
N GLY A 480 -4.15 -8.11 -10.88
CA GLY A 480 -4.75 -8.59 -9.63
C GLY A 480 -5.23 -10.04 -9.66
N TYR A 481 -5.62 -10.54 -10.83
CA TYR A 481 -6.28 -11.83 -11.03
C TYR A 481 -5.70 -12.57 -12.24
N PHE A 482 -4.37 -12.54 -12.40
CA PHE A 482 -3.66 -13.20 -13.50
C PHE A 482 -4.09 -14.67 -13.74
N PRO A 483 -4.29 -15.53 -12.72
CA PRO A 483 -4.72 -16.91 -12.94
C PRO A 483 -6.06 -17.05 -13.68
N LEU A 484 -6.95 -16.06 -13.60
CA LEU A 484 -8.22 -16.04 -14.36
C LEU A 484 -8.04 -15.51 -15.79
N CYS A 485 -6.98 -14.74 -16.04
CA CYS A 485 -6.70 -14.13 -17.34
C CYS A 485 -5.78 -14.99 -18.22
N GLN A 486 -5.04 -15.93 -17.63
CA GLN A 486 -3.99 -16.69 -18.32
C GLN A 486 -4.53 -17.56 -19.48
N ALA A 487 -5.77 -18.03 -19.40
CA ALA A 487 -6.43 -18.76 -20.49
C ALA A 487 -6.58 -17.91 -21.76
N CYS A 488 -6.64 -16.57 -21.61
CA CYS A 488 -6.78 -15.62 -22.70
C CYS A 488 -5.45 -14.93 -23.07
N LEU A 489 -4.30 -15.47 -22.65
CA LEU A 489 -2.99 -14.83 -22.83
C LEU A 489 -2.73 -14.43 -24.29
N CYS A 490 -2.96 -15.36 -25.23
CA CYS A 490 -2.76 -15.11 -26.66
C CYS A 490 -3.74 -14.06 -27.22
N GLU A 491 -5.01 -14.10 -26.81
CA GLU A 491 -6.04 -13.14 -27.23
C GLU A 491 -5.72 -11.72 -26.74
N LEU A 492 -5.27 -11.59 -25.48
CA LEU A 492 -4.85 -10.32 -24.90
C LEU A 492 -3.57 -9.80 -25.56
N GLY A 493 -2.63 -10.68 -25.94
CA GLY A 493 -1.47 -10.33 -26.75
C GLY A 493 -1.85 -9.76 -28.13
N GLN A 494 -2.79 -10.40 -28.82
CA GLN A 494 -3.31 -9.91 -30.09
C GLN A 494 -4.07 -8.58 -29.94
N LEU A 495 -4.84 -8.42 -28.85
CA LEU A 495 -5.50 -7.15 -28.52
C LEU A 495 -4.47 -6.03 -28.38
N SER A 496 -3.42 -6.23 -27.60
CA SER A 496 -2.34 -5.26 -27.45
C SER A 496 -1.66 -4.95 -28.78
N ALA A 497 -1.41 -5.95 -29.63
CA ALA A 497 -0.86 -5.72 -30.97
C ALA A 497 -1.79 -4.86 -31.84
N ARG A 498 -3.12 -5.03 -31.76
CA ARG A 498 -4.08 -4.14 -32.45
C ARG A 498 -4.00 -2.72 -31.91
N CYS A 499 -4.00 -2.54 -30.59
CA CYS A 499 -3.89 -1.23 -29.95
C CYS A 499 -2.60 -0.49 -30.32
N LEU A 500 -1.48 -1.20 -30.46
CA LEU A 500 -0.20 -0.61 -30.87
C LEU A 500 -0.17 -0.16 -32.34
N ARG A 501 -1.10 -0.62 -33.19
CA ARG A 501 -1.24 -0.21 -34.60
C ARG A 501 -2.20 0.97 -34.80
N GLU A 502 -2.89 1.40 -33.75
CA GLU A 502 -3.81 2.54 -33.78
C GLU A 502 -3.09 3.86 -34.02
N THR A 503 -3.81 4.88 -34.48
CA THR A 503 -3.24 6.22 -34.66
C THR A 503 -3.20 7.03 -33.37
N ASP A 504 -4.05 6.69 -32.38
CA ASP A 504 -4.11 7.37 -31.08
C ASP A 504 -2.97 6.91 -30.15
N PRO A 505 -2.00 7.78 -29.80
CA PRO A 505 -0.88 7.44 -28.93
C PRO A 505 -1.32 6.98 -27.53
N SER A 506 -2.50 7.43 -27.08
CA SER A 506 -3.06 7.04 -25.78
C SER A 506 -3.47 5.58 -25.79
N ILE A 507 -4.04 5.09 -26.91
CA ILE A 507 -4.43 3.68 -27.06
C ILE A 507 -3.19 2.80 -27.24
N GLN A 508 -2.21 3.25 -28.03
CA GLN A 508 -0.91 2.56 -28.14
C GLN A 508 -0.27 2.38 -26.76
N LEU A 509 -0.23 3.44 -25.94
CA LEU A 509 0.35 3.41 -24.61
C LEU A 509 -0.34 2.39 -23.69
N HIS A 510 -1.67 2.34 -23.68
CA HIS A 510 -2.39 1.38 -22.84
C HIS A 510 -2.29 -0.05 -23.38
N GLY A 511 -2.13 -0.22 -24.69
CA GLY A 511 -1.79 -1.52 -25.29
C GLY A 511 -0.42 -2.04 -24.83
N ALA A 512 0.60 -1.17 -24.75
CA ALA A 512 1.92 -1.51 -24.19
C ALA A 512 1.83 -1.85 -22.70
N LYS A 513 1.14 -1.03 -21.89
CA LYS A 513 0.95 -1.31 -20.45
C LYS A 513 0.26 -2.65 -20.19
N LEU A 514 -0.70 -3.04 -21.04
CA LEU A 514 -1.32 -4.36 -20.92
C LEU A 514 -0.32 -5.50 -21.15
N LEU A 515 0.62 -5.37 -22.10
CA LEU A 515 1.69 -6.35 -22.31
C LEU A 515 2.64 -6.41 -21.10
N GLU A 516 3.00 -5.26 -20.52
CA GLU A 516 3.83 -5.19 -19.32
C GLU A 516 3.19 -5.94 -18.13
N GLU A 517 1.89 -5.73 -17.90
CA GLU A 517 1.17 -6.42 -16.81
C GLU A 517 1.04 -7.93 -17.09
N LEU A 518 0.86 -8.35 -18.35
CA LEU A 518 0.86 -9.77 -18.74
C LEU A 518 2.21 -10.42 -18.43
N GLY A 519 3.32 -9.79 -18.86
CA GLY A 519 4.67 -10.28 -18.57
C GLY A 519 4.96 -10.33 -17.08
N THR A 520 4.55 -9.30 -16.34
CA THR A 520 4.71 -9.22 -14.88
C THR A 520 3.90 -10.32 -14.18
N GLY A 521 2.68 -10.60 -14.64
CA GLY A 521 1.85 -11.71 -14.15
C GLY A 521 2.52 -13.07 -14.33
N ILE A 522 3.13 -13.31 -15.50
CA ILE A 522 3.92 -14.52 -15.77
C ILE A 522 5.11 -14.61 -14.79
N ILE A 523 5.89 -13.54 -14.63
CA ILE A 523 7.05 -13.52 -13.70
C ILE A 523 6.62 -13.86 -12.27
N GLN A 524 5.46 -13.36 -11.81
CA GLN A 524 4.98 -13.61 -10.46
C GLN A 524 4.68 -15.09 -10.19
N GLN A 525 4.20 -15.84 -11.18
CA GLN A 525 3.94 -17.29 -11.07
C GLN A 525 5.22 -18.11 -10.88
N TYR A 526 6.34 -17.64 -11.42
CA TYR A 526 7.63 -18.34 -11.41
C TYR A 526 8.55 -17.91 -10.26
N ARG A 527 8.07 -17.10 -9.31
CA ARG A 527 8.83 -16.75 -8.09
C ARG A 527 8.87 -17.94 -7.12
N ALA A 528 9.99 -18.06 -6.41
CA ALA A 528 10.22 -19.13 -5.43
C ALA A 528 9.20 -19.15 -4.26
N ASP A 529 8.66 -17.98 -3.90
CA ASP A 529 7.66 -17.83 -2.83
C ASP A 529 6.20 -17.94 -3.35
N SER A 530 5.97 -18.41 -4.59
CA SER A 530 4.61 -18.51 -5.14
C SER A 530 3.83 -19.63 -4.46
N SER A 531 2.63 -19.31 -3.95
CA SER A 531 1.70 -20.27 -3.35
C SER A 531 0.97 -21.14 -4.39
N GLN A 532 1.24 -20.94 -5.68
CA GLN A 532 0.54 -21.59 -6.78
C GLN A 532 1.26 -22.88 -7.20
N ALA A 533 0.50 -23.97 -7.29
CA ALA A 533 0.99 -25.26 -7.76
C ALA A 533 1.57 -25.16 -9.18
N GLU A 534 2.62 -25.93 -9.46
CA GLU A 534 3.35 -25.88 -10.74
C GLU A 534 2.46 -26.20 -11.94
N SER A 535 1.47 -27.08 -11.77
CA SER A 535 0.48 -27.46 -12.78
C SER A 535 -0.43 -26.30 -13.22
N CYS A 536 -0.60 -25.27 -12.39
CA CYS A 536 -1.47 -24.14 -12.68
C CYS A 536 -0.74 -22.96 -13.35
N ARG A 537 0.57 -23.08 -13.57
CA ARG A 537 1.42 -22.03 -14.19
C ARG A 537 1.33 -22.12 -15.70
N VAL A 538 1.47 -20.98 -16.38
CA VAL A 538 1.57 -20.95 -17.85
C VAL A 538 2.84 -21.68 -18.29
N PRO A 539 2.79 -22.73 -19.14
CA PRO A 539 3.97 -23.46 -19.58
C PRO A 539 4.99 -22.56 -20.28
N ILE A 540 6.29 -22.80 -20.03
CA ILE A 540 7.37 -21.97 -20.61
C ILE A 540 7.30 -21.93 -22.14
N SER A 541 6.96 -23.03 -22.80
CA SER A 541 6.80 -23.08 -24.27
C SER A 541 5.74 -22.08 -24.76
N GLN A 542 4.62 -21.95 -24.05
CA GLN A 542 3.57 -20.98 -24.37
C GLN A 542 4.04 -19.54 -24.10
N VAL A 543 4.81 -19.31 -23.03
CA VAL A 543 5.42 -18.00 -22.74
C VAL A 543 6.40 -17.59 -23.84
N VAL A 544 7.23 -18.51 -24.32
CA VAL A 544 8.18 -18.27 -25.42
C VAL A 544 7.42 -17.89 -26.70
N GLN A 545 6.41 -18.65 -27.09
CA GLN A 545 5.61 -18.36 -28.27
C GLN A 545 4.93 -16.98 -28.18
N PHE A 546 4.35 -16.66 -27.01
CA PHE A 546 3.76 -15.34 -26.75
C PHE A 546 4.75 -14.20 -27.01
N TRP A 547 5.96 -14.29 -26.47
CA TRP A 547 6.97 -13.24 -26.67
C TRP A 547 7.53 -13.20 -28.09
N VAL A 548 7.61 -14.32 -28.80
CA VAL A 548 7.95 -14.35 -30.23
C VAL A 548 6.93 -13.56 -31.05
N ASP A 549 5.64 -13.76 -30.78
CA ASP A 549 4.55 -13.05 -31.48
C ASP A 549 4.56 -11.53 -31.15
N VAL A 550 4.80 -11.18 -29.88
CA VAL A 550 4.88 -9.77 -29.44
C VAL A 550 6.09 -9.06 -30.07
N LEU A 551 7.26 -9.69 -30.06
CA LEU A 551 8.52 -9.10 -30.57
C LEU A 551 8.58 -9.06 -32.11
N SER A 552 7.87 -9.95 -32.80
CA SER A 552 7.68 -9.85 -34.26
C SER A 552 6.57 -8.87 -34.65
N GLY A 553 5.80 -8.38 -33.67
CA GLY A 553 4.68 -7.48 -33.84
C GLY A 553 5.04 -5.97 -33.82
N PRO A 554 4.03 -5.12 -33.56
CA PRO A 554 4.16 -3.66 -33.64
C PRO A 554 4.92 -3.02 -32.45
N LEU A 555 5.31 -3.80 -31.44
CA LEU A 555 6.06 -3.30 -30.28
C LEU A 555 7.39 -2.63 -30.70
N ASN A 556 8.05 -3.14 -31.75
CA ASN A 556 9.29 -2.56 -32.25
C ASN A 556 9.09 -1.13 -32.77
N GLY A 557 7.96 -0.86 -33.43
CA GLY A 557 7.62 0.50 -33.87
C GLY A 557 7.40 1.43 -32.68
N ALA A 558 6.76 0.94 -31.61
CA ALA A 558 6.56 1.70 -30.38
C ALA A 558 7.88 2.02 -29.65
N LEU A 559 8.85 1.09 -29.65
CA LEU A 559 10.20 1.30 -29.10
C LEU A 559 10.98 2.38 -29.86
N GLN A 560 10.77 2.51 -31.17
CA GLN A 560 11.47 3.46 -32.05
C GLN A 560 10.70 4.78 -32.26
N SER A 561 9.55 4.96 -31.59
CA SER A 561 8.69 6.14 -31.76
C SER A 561 9.25 7.40 -31.08
N HIS A 562 10.07 8.17 -31.81
CA HIS A 562 10.67 9.42 -31.31
C HIS A 562 9.65 10.51 -30.91
N GLN A 563 8.44 10.48 -31.47
CA GLN A 563 7.40 11.49 -31.20
C GLN A 563 6.70 11.29 -29.85
N HIS A 564 6.75 10.07 -29.28
CA HIS A 564 5.99 9.70 -28.09
C HIS A 564 6.89 9.02 -27.04
N PRO A 565 7.65 9.80 -26.26
CA PRO A 565 8.57 9.25 -25.26
C PRO A 565 7.90 8.40 -24.17
N THR A 566 6.65 8.71 -23.79
CA THR A 566 5.89 7.93 -22.81
C THR A 566 5.54 6.52 -23.32
N LEU A 567 5.29 6.37 -24.62
CA LEU A 567 5.09 5.07 -25.26
C LEU A 567 6.40 4.27 -25.30
N GLN A 568 7.51 4.93 -25.65
CA GLN A 568 8.84 4.29 -25.62
C GLN A 568 9.19 3.81 -24.20
N THR A 569 8.94 4.63 -23.17
CA THR A 569 9.13 4.26 -21.76
C THR A 569 8.35 2.99 -21.42
N SER A 570 7.04 2.96 -21.70
CA SER A 570 6.20 1.78 -21.41
C SER A 570 6.61 0.54 -22.23
N SER A 571 7.11 0.74 -23.45
CA SER A 571 7.63 -0.36 -24.29
C SER A 571 8.94 -0.93 -23.73
N CYS A 572 9.84 -0.09 -23.19
CA CYS A 572 11.02 -0.55 -22.45
C CYS A 572 10.63 -1.32 -21.19
N ASP A 573 9.63 -0.83 -20.46
CA ASP A 573 9.11 -1.50 -19.27
C ASP A 573 8.49 -2.87 -19.63
N THR A 574 7.82 -2.96 -20.78
CA THR A 574 7.32 -4.23 -21.35
C THR A 574 8.46 -5.23 -21.59
N LEU A 575 9.57 -4.82 -22.22
CA LEU A 575 10.73 -5.69 -22.42
C LEU A 575 11.32 -6.18 -21.09
N SER A 576 11.32 -5.35 -20.06
CA SER A 576 11.80 -5.75 -18.72
C SER A 576 10.91 -6.80 -18.02
N SER A 577 9.72 -7.07 -18.56
CA SER A 577 8.77 -8.06 -18.04
C SER A 577 8.88 -9.44 -18.70
N ILE A 578 9.91 -9.67 -19.53
CA ILE A 578 10.20 -10.99 -20.09
C ILE A 578 10.81 -11.89 -19.00
N LEU A 579 10.28 -13.10 -18.86
CA LEU A 579 10.76 -14.11 -17.92
C LEU A 579 12.17 -14.61 -18.33
N PRO A 580 13.18 -14.66 -17.44
CA PRO A 580 14.55 -15.06 -17.80
C PRO A 580 14.65 -16.43 -18.49
N GLN A 581 13.88 -17.43 -18.02
CA GLN A 581 13.85 -18.78 -18.59
C GLN A 581 13.19 -18.83 -19.98
N ALA A 582 12.27 -17.90 -20.27
CA ALA A 582 11.70 -17.78 -21.59
C ALA A 582 12.65 -17.02 -22.53
N PHE A 583 13.33 -15.99 -22.02
CA PHE A 583 14.30 -15.21 -22.79
C PHE A 583 15.42 -16.10 -23.38
N THR A 584 15.94 -17.05 -22.59
CA THR A 584 16.99 -17.98 -23.04
C THR A 584 16.56 -18.87 -24.22
N GLN A 585 15.26 -19.11 -24.38
CA GLN A 585 14.67 -19.95 -25.42
C GLN A 585 14.13 -19.14 -26.61
N LEU A 586 14.20 -17.81 -26.57
CA LEU A 586 13.79 -16.97 -27.70
C LEU A 586 14.74 -17.16 -28.89
N PRO A 587 14.28 -16.92 -30.14
CA PRO A 587 15.16 -16.87 -31.30
C PRO A 587 16.31 -15.88 -31.09
N GLU A 588 17.52 -16.24 -31.51
CA GLU A 588 18.74 -15.43 -31.31
C GLU A 588 18.57 -13.99 -31.82
N LYS A 589 17.94 -13.82 -32.99
CA LYS A 589 17.63 -12.48 -33.55
C LYS A 589 16.78 -11.62 -32.61
N SER A 590 15.83 -12.22 -31.91
CA SER A 590 14.94 -11.54 -30.96
C SER A 590 15.69 -11.16 -29.67
N GLN A 591 16.59 -12.03 -29.19
CA GLN A 591 17.45 -11.73 -28.04
C GLN A 591 18.37 -10.54 -28.34
N VAL A 592 19.06 -10.58 -29.49
CA VAL A 592 19.93 -9.50 -29.97
C VAL A 592 19.15 -8.20 -30.15
N LEU A 593 17.96 -8.25 -30.74
CA LEU A 593 17.08 -7.08 -30.88
C LEU A 593 16.76 -6.42 -29.53
N CYS A 594 16.36 -7.21 -28.53
CA CYS A 594 16.04 -6.65 -27.21
C CYS A 594 17.24 -5.94 -26.58
N VAL A 595 18.42 -6.58 -26.63
CA VAL A 595 19.66 -6.04 -26.06
C VAL A 595 20.09 -4.76 -26.77
N THR A 596 20.17 -4.80 -28.11
CA THR A 596 20.64 -3.69 -28.95
C THR A 596 19.73 -2.47 -28.84
N VAL A 597 18.40 -2.65 -28.88
CA VAL A 597 17.44 -1.56 -28.73
C VAL A 597 17.54 -0.92 -27.35
N LEU A 598 17.60 -1.71 -26.28
CA LEU A 598 17.74 -1.17 -24.92
C LEU A 598 19.05 -0.39 -24.75
N LEU A 599 20.18 -0.92 -25.24
CA LEU A 599 21.47 -0.22 -25.22
C LEU A 599 21.38 1.11 -25.99
N GLY A 600 20.81 1.12 -27.20
CA GLY A 600 20.63 2.34 -27.98
C GLY A 600 19.76 3.39 -27.26
N LEU A 601 18.68 2.97 -26.62
CA LEU A 601 17.77 3.86 -25.90
C LEU A 601 18.39 4.47 -24.63
N THR A 602 19.50 3.93 -24.11
CA THR A 602 20.26 4.58 -23.02
C THR A 602 20.90 5.91 -23.44
N TYR A 603 21.08 6.13 -24.74
CA TYR A 603 21.60 7.39 -25.30
C TYR A 603 20.49 8.36 -25.73
N SER A 604 19.21 8.07 -25.44
CA SER A 604 18.10 8.96 -25.75
C SER A 604 18.21 10.31 -25.04
N ASP A 605 17.82 11.39 -25.71
CA ASP A 605 17.73 12.73 -25.11
C ASP A 605 16.61 12.81 -24.05
N ASN A 606 15.60 11.93 -24.13
CA ASN A 606 14.51 11.93 -23.18
C ASN A 606 14.86 11.16 -21.90
N SER A 607 14.88 11.87 -20.78
CA SER A 607 15.23 11.29 -19.47
C SER A 607 14.30 10.16 -19.00
N LEU A 608 13.03 10.12 -19.41
CA LEU A 608 12.11 9.03 -19.05
C LEU A 608 12.46 7.74 -19.80
N VAL A 609 12.72 7.85 -21.10
CA VAL A 609 13.12 6.72 -21.97
C VAL A 609 14.46 6.17 -21.50
N LYS A 610 15.45 7.05 -21.29
CA LYS A 610 16.76 6.68 -20.75
C LYS A 610 16.64 5.94 -19.41
N ALA A 611 15.83 6.45 -18.49
CA ALA A 611 15.63 5.83 -17.17
C ALA A 611 15.00 4.42 -17.28
N ALA A 612 14.03 4.22 -18.18
CA ALA A 612 13.40 2.91 -18.40
C ALA A 612 14.35 1.93 -19.10
N ALA A 613 15.10 2.38 -20.11
CA ALA A 613 16.07 1.54 -20.82
C ALA A 613 17.20 1.05 -19.89
N VAL A 614 17.80 1.96 -19.10
CA VAL A 614 18.83 1.60 -18.11
C VAL A 614 18.28 0.63 -17.07
N ARG A 615 17.04 0.84 -16.61
CA ARG A 615 16.38 -0.10 -15.68
C ARG A 615 16.19 -1.49 -16.30
N ALA A 616 15.75 -1.56 -17.56
CA ALA A 616 15.54 -2.83 -18.26
C ALA A 616 16.86 -3.60 -18.43
N LEU A 617 17.96 -2.92 -18.79
CA LEU A 617 19.29 -3.53 -18.80
C LEU A 617 19.71 -4.05 -17.42
N GLY A 618 19.41 -3.30 -16.36
CA GLY A 618 19.62 -3.73 -14.98
C GLY A 618 18.78 -4.94 -14.55
N VAL A 619 17.70 -5.27 -15.27
CA VAL A 619 16.95 -6.53 -15.11
C VAL A 619 17.62 -7.64 -15.92
N TYR A 620 17.98 -7.36 -17.17
CA TYR A 620 18.57 -8.35 -18.09
C TYR A 620 19.92 -8.87 -17.61
N ILE A 621 20.69 -8.07 -16.86
CA ILE A 621 21.95 -8.52 -16.29
C ILE A 621 21.79 -9.66 -15.27
N LEU A 622 20.59 -9.84 -14.72
CA LEU A 622 20.27 -10.96 -13.83
C LEU A 622 19.92 -12.23 -14.60
N PHE A 623 19.81 -12.20 -15.93
CA PHE A 623 19.44 -13.36 -16.72
C PHE A 623 20.64 -14.30 -16.85
N PRO A 624 20.50 -15.62 -16.57
CA PRO A 624 21.62 -16.56 -16.61
C PRO A 624 22.38 -16.58 -17.95
N CYS A 625 21.68 -16.53 -19.09
CA CYS A 625 22.31 -16.50 -20.41
C CYS A 625 23.08 -15.22 -20.72
N LEU A 626 22.71 -14.08 -20.11
CA LEU A 626 23.31 -12.78 -20.40
C LEU A 626 24.41 -12.42 -19.40
N ARG A 627 24.30 -12.86 -18.14
CA ARG A 627 25.33 -12.59 -17.13
C ARG A 627 26.67 -13.28 -17.44
N GLU A 628 26.64 -14.34 -18.25
CA GLU A 628 27.82 -15.06 -18.72
C GLU A 628 28.44 -14.40 -19.97
N ASP A 629 27.69 -13.56 -20.69
CA ASP A 629 28.19 -12.78 -21.82
C ASP A 629 28.95 -11.53 -21.33
N VAL A 630 30.27 -11.63 -21.36
CA VAL A 630 31.22 -10.59 -20.96
C VAL A 630 31.00 -9.28 -21.73
N MET A 631 30.68 -9.35 -23.03
CA MET A 631 30.51 -8.16 -23.86
C MET A 631 29.23 -7.44 -23.49
N PHE A 632 28.13 -8.18 -23.34
CA PHE A 632 26.88 -7.60 -22.85
C PHE A 632 27.02 -6.96 -21.46
N VAL A 633 27.68 -7.64 -20.52
CA VAL A 633 27.95 -7.09 -19.17
C VAL A 633 28.78 -5.81 -19.27
N ALA A 634 29.79 -5.77 -20.15
CA ALA A 634 30.63 -4.59 -20.36
C ALA A 634 29.85 -3.39 -20.90
N ASP A 635 29.07 -3.60 -21.96
CA ASP A 635 28.31 -2.52 -22.60
C ASP A 635 27.22 -2.00 -21.68
N THR A 636 26.52 -2.89 -20.98
CA THR A 636 25.53 -2.54 -19.96
C THR A 636 26.16 -1.72 -18.83
N ALA A 637 27.33 -2.13 -18.36
CA ALA A 637 28.01 -1.45 -17.27
C ALA A 637 28.49 -0.05 -17.67
N ASN A 638 29.01 0.12 -18.89
CA ASN A 638 29.33 1.44 -19.46
C ASN A 638 28.08 2.33 -19.57
N ALA A 639 26.97 1.80 -20.08
CA ALA A 639 25.71 2.54 -20.19
C ALA A 639 25.19 2.98 -18.81
N ILE A 640 25.29 2.11 -17.80
CA ILE A 640 24.93 2.45 -16.41
C ILE A 640 25.82 3.56 -15.86
N LEU A 641 27.16 3.51 -16.07
CA LEU A 641 28.06 4.57 -15.62
C LEU A 641 27.72 5.92 -16.23
N THR A 642 27.52 5.97 -17.55
CA THR A 642 27.12 7.20 -18.22
C THR A 642 25.80 7.74 -17.68
N ALA A 643 24.84 6.86 -17.35
CA ALA A 643 23.55 7.25 -16.78
C ALA A 643 23.63 7.70 -15.30
N LEU A 644 24.66 7.32 -14.54
CA LEU A 644 24.90 7.81 -13.18
C LEU A 644 25.29 9.28 -13.16
N ASP A 645 25.90 9.78 -14.23
CA ASP A 645 26.29 11.19 -14.35
C ASP A 645 25.23 12.05 -15.07
N ASP A 646 24.03 11.50 -15.30
CA ASP A 646 22.95 12.20 -16.00
C ASP A 646 22.37 13.36 -15.16
N ARG A 647 21.88 14.41 -15.84
CA ARG A 647 21.29 15.59 -15.20
C ARG A 647 20.01 15.24 -14.42
N SER A 648 19.25 14.26 -14.89
CA SER A 648 17.97 13.87 -14.31
C SER A 648 18.15 12.96 -13.08
N PRO A 649 17.63 13.33 -11.90
CA PRO A 649 17.71 12.48 -10.71
C PRO A 649 16.94 11.15 -10.87
N ASN A 650 15.94 11.10 -11.76
CA ASN A 650 15.23 9.86 -12.04
C ASN A 650 16.12 8.85 -12.79
N VAL A 651 16.90 9.33 -13.76
CA VAL A 651 17.86 8.49 -14.50
C VAL A 651 18.91 7.96 -13.54
N ARG A 652 19.54 8.85 -12.75
CA ARG A 652 20.55 8.44 -11.74
C ARG A 652 20.01 7.42 -10.74
N SER A 653 18.75 7.57 -10.32
CA SER A 653 18.09 6.60 -9.43
C SER A 653 17.94 5.21 -10.06
N LYS A 654 17.53 5.13 -11.34
CA LYS A 654 17.43 3.85 -12.07
C LYS A 654 18.80 3.26 -12.41
N ALA A 655 19.77 4.11 -12.74
CA ALA A 655 21.15 3.71 -12.97
C ALA A 655 21.79 3.15 -11.69
N ALA A 656 21.61 3.79 -10.53
CA ALA A 656 22.13 3.31 -9.26
C ALA A 656 21.50 1.96 -8.85
N TRP A 657 20.19 1.79 -9.07
CA TRP A 657 19.53 0.50 -8.86
C TRP A 657 20.13 -0.59 -9.76
N SER A 658 20.33 -0.28 -11.04
CA SER A 658 20.90 -1.21 -12.03
C SER A 658 22.37 -1.54 -11.74
N LEU A 659 23.15 -0.56 -11.27
CA LEU A 659 24.53 -0.75 -10.80
C LEU A 659 24.58 -1.76 -9.65
N GLY A 660 23.66 -1.64 -8.69
CA GLY A 660 23.57 -2.61 -7.61
C GLY A 660 23.36 -4.05 -8.14
N ASN A 661 22.43 -4.26 -9.07
CA ASN A 661 22.18 -5.57 -9.68
C ASN A 661 23.39 -6.09 -10.48
N LEU A 662 24.06 -5.20 -11.23
CA LEU A 662 25.31 -5.51 -11.91
C LEU A 662 26.36 -6.02 -10.89
N THR A 663 26.55 -5.33 -9.78
CA THR A 663 27.52 -5.73 -8.77
C THR A 663 27.16 -7.04 -8.05
N ASP A 664 25.87 -7.32 -7.81
CA ASP A 664 25.43 -8.62 -7.29
C ASP A 664 25.79 -9.74 -8.29
N THR A 665 25.53 -9.50 -9.58
CA THR A 665 25.83 -10.44 -10.67
C THR A 665 27.32 -10.75 -10.74
N LEU A 666 28.17 -9.74 -10.61
CA LEU A 666 29.62 -9.91 -10.58
C LEU A 666 30.09 -10.78 -9.40
N ILE A 667 29.45 -10.66 -8.23
CA ILE A 667 29.73 -11.52 -7.07
C ILE A 667 29.28 -12.96 -7.32
N VAL A 668 28.08 -13.18 -7.88
CA VAL A 668 27.59 -14.54 -8.17
C VAL A 668 28.50 -15.24 -9.18
N ASN A 669 28.89 -14.55 -10.26
CA ASN A 669 29.79 -15.13 -11.26
C ASN A 669 31.18 -15.45 -10.68
N MET A 670 31.65 -14.72 -9.67
CA MET A 670 32.90 -15.04 -8.97
C MET A 670 32.86 -16.38 -8.24
N VAL A 671 31.70 -16.73 -7.67
CA VAL A 671 31.52 -17.97 -6.91
C VAL A 671 31.22 -19.15 -7.84
N GLU A 672 30.46 -18.94 -8.91
CA GLU A 672 29.95 -20.03 -9.78
C GLU A 672 30.78 -20.28 -11.05
N VAL A 673 31.40 -19.26 -11.65
CA VAL A 673 31.91 -19.31 -13.05
C VAL A 673 33.42 -19.08 -13.16
N PHE A 674 34.00 -18.23 -12.31
CA PHE A 674 35.39 -17.75 -12.47
C PHE A 674 36.46 -18.54 -11.68
N GLN A 675 36.15 -19.72 -11.15
CA GLN A 675 37.18 -20.57 -10.52
C GLN A 675 38.12 -21.24 -11.52
N ASP A 676 37.76 -21.36 -12.81
CA ASP A 676 38.47 -22.27 -13.73
C ASP A 676 38.88 -21.70 -15.11
N ARG A 677 38.63 -20.42 -15.41
CA ARG A 677 39.08 -19.80 -16.68
C ARG A 677 39.71 -18.42 -16.47
N VAL A 678 41.04 -18.39 -16.51
CA VAL A 678 41.86 -17.17 -16.50
C VAL A 678 42.01 -16.68 -17.94
N GLU A 679 41.21 -15.68 -18.33
CA GLU A 679 41.54 -14.83 -19.47
C GLU A 679 42.01 -13.45 -18.98
N THR A 680 43.26 -13.11 -19.34
CA THR A 680 44.00 -11.90 -18.97
C THR A 680 43.25 -10.59 -19.34
N THR A 681 42.39 -10.64 -20.35
CA THR A 681 41.53 -9.54 -20.81
C THR A 681 40.39 -9.21 -19.83
N LEU A 682 39.86 -10.20 -19.11
CA LEU A 682 38.82 -10.02 -18.09
C LEU A 682 39.37 -9.39 -16.81
N ILE A 683 40.61 -9.71 -16.45
CA ILE A 683 41.30 -9.14 -15.28
C ILE A 683 41.62 -7.65 -15.51
N GLN A 684 42.00 -7.28 -16.74
CA GLN A 684 42.29 -5.90 -17.13
C GLN A 684 41.01 -5.04 -17.24
N ARG A 685 39.89 -5.63 -17.69
CA ARG A 685 38.57 -5.01 -17.61
C ARG A 685 38.11 -4.88 -16.14
N ARG A 686 38.22 -5.94 -15.31
CA ARG A 686 37.93 -5.91 -13.86
C ARG A 686 38.62 -4.75 -13.13
N THR A 687 39.85 -4.41 -13.51
CA THR A 687 40.65 -3.34 -12.88
C THR A 687 40.27 -1.93 -13.32
N CYS A 688 39.95 -1.70 -14.60
CA CYS A 688 39.44 -0.40 -15.05
C CYS A 688 38.03 -0.14 -14.50
N TRP A 689 37.25 -1.23 -14.43
CA TRP A 689 35.91 -1.26 -13.90
C TRP A 689 35.91 -0.90 -12.43
N SER A 690 36.65 -1.63 -11.59
CA SER A 690 36.65 -1.38 -10.15
C SER A 690 36.93 0.08 -9.78
N SER A 691 37.88 0.75 -10.44
CA SER A 691 38.22 2.14 -10.13
C SER A 691 37.13 3.12 -10.56
N ARG A 692 36.63 3.04 -11.79
CA ARG A 692 35.57 3.95 -12.27
C ARG A 692 34.22 3.70 -11.59
N TYR A 693 33.85 2.44 -11.33
CA TYR A 693 32.60 2.10 -10.64
C TYR A 693 32.65 2.51 -9.17
N THR A 694 33.79 2.28 -8.49
CA THR A 694 33.94 2.71 -7.09
C THR A 694 33.87 4.23 -6.99
N GLU A 695 34.53 4.95 -7.90
CA GLU A 695 34.48 6.40 -7.94
C GLU A 695 33.07 6.94 -8.24
N SER A 696 32.41 6.44 -9.29
CA SER A 696 31.04 6.86 -9.63
C SER A 696 30.04 6.53 -8.51
N ALA A 697 30.08 5.32 -7.96
CA ALA A 697 29.21 4.93 -6.85
C ALA A 697 29.47 5.79 -5.59
N ARG A 698 30.73 6.17 -5.32
CA ARG A 698 31.11 7.08 -4.24
C ARG A 698 30.58 8.49 -4.44
N THR A 699 30.73 9.05 -5.63
CA THR A 699 30.17 10.36 -5.98
C THR A 699 28.65 10.37 -5.76
N GLN A 700 27.95 9.31 -6.18
CA GLN A 700 26.51 9.21 -6.00
C GLN A 700 26.07 8.95 -4.55
N ALA A 701 26.87 8.21 -3.78
CA ALA A 701 26.63 7.98 -2.36
C ALA A 701 26.80 9.26 -1.51
N SER A 702 27.66 10.20 -1.93
CA SER A 702 27.90 11.44 -1.20
C SER A 702 26.94 12.57 -1.58
N ILE A 703 26.60 12.72 -2.86
CA ILE A 703 25.92 13.93 -3.36
C ILE A 703 24.39 13.82 -3.42
N ASP A 704 23.83 12.64 -3.76
CA ASP A 704 22.44 12.57 -4.23
C ASP A 704 21.40 12.31 -3.11
N LYS A 705 20.12 12.19 -3.47
CA LYS A 705 18.99 11.89 -2.58
C LYS A 705 19.00 10.43 -2.14
N ASP A 706 18.31 10.13 -1.05
CA ASP A 706 18.27 8.82 -0.37
C ASP A 706 18.04 7.60 -1.28
N ARG A 707 17.22 7.73 -2.34
CA ARG A 707 16.97 6.62 -3.27
C ARG A 707 18.22 6.20 -4.03
N VAL A 708 18.99 7.17 -4.52
CA VAL A 708 20.26 6.96 -5.23
C VAL A 708 21.31 6.46 -4.23
N LYS A 709 21.46 7.16 -3.10
CA LYS A 709 22.39 6.80 -2.03
C LYS A 709 22.24 5.35 -1.58
N SER A 710 21.01 4.90 -1.37
CA SER A 710 20.74 3.53 -0.89
C SER A 710 21.28 2.44 -1.83
N ASN A 711 21.20 2.62 -3.15
CA ASN A 711 21.69 1.64 -4.11
C ASN A 711 23.19 1.83 -4.39
N ALA A 712 23.67 3.06 -4.35
CA ALA A 712 25.09 3.38 -4.51
C ALA A 712 25.95 2.76 -3.40
N VAL A 713 25.53 2.86 -2.13
CA VAL A 713 26.28 2.22 -1.02
C VAL A 713 26.28 0.70 -1.11
N ARG A 714 25.18 0.09 -1.57
CA ARG A 714 25.10 -1.35 -1.81
C ARG A 714 26.10 -1.79 -2.89
N ALA A 715 26.12 -1.06 -4.01
CA ALA A 715 27.09 -1.29 -5.08
C ALA A 715 28.53 -1.14 -4.59
N LEU A 716 28.84 -0.11 -3.78
CA LEU A 716 30.16 0.08 -3.17
C LEU A 716 30.59 -1.14 -2.34
N GLY A 717 29.72 -1.63 -1.44
CA GLY A 717 30.02 -2.79 -0.61
C GLY A 717 30.31 -4.05 -1.44
N ASN A 718 29.50 -4.29 -2.47
CA ASN A 718 29.71 -5.42 -3.38
C ASN A 718 31.00 -5.29 -4.19
N LEU A 719 31.31 -4.08 -4.70
CA LEU A 719 32.56 -3.83 -5.41
C LEU A 719 33.75 -4.09 -4.50
N LEU A 720 33.74 -3.57 -3.26
CA LEU A 720 34.80 -3.82 -2.28
C LEU A 720 34.96 -5.31 -1.95
N HIS A 721 33.86 -6.07 -1.90
CA HIS A 721 33.90 -7.52 -1.73
C HIS A 721 34.58 -8.23 -2.92
N PHE A 722 34.36 -7.74 -4.14
CA PHE A 722 34.83 -8.32 -5.40
C PHE A 722 36.33 -8.09 -5.69
N LEU A 723 36.98 -7.10 -5.06
CA LEU A 723 38.36 -6.72 -5.42
C LEU A 723 39.39 -7.81 -5.07
N SER A 724 40.32 -8.10 -5.98
CA SER A 724 41.46 -8.99 -5.70
C SER A 724 42.67 -8.23 -5.17
N VAL A 725 43.60 -8.96 -4.52
CA VAL A 725 44.87 -8.43 -3.97
C VAL A 725 45.63 -7.62 -5.03
N SER A 726 45.74 -8.13 -6.26
CA SER A 726 46.42 -7.46 -7.37
C SER A 726 45.83 -6.11 -7.77
N GLN A 727 44.56 -5.84 -7.46
CA GLN A 727 43.89 -4.57 -7.73
C GLN A 727 44.11 -3.58 -6.59
N LEU A 728 44.05 -4.08 -5.35
CA LEU A 728 44.22 -3.31 -4.13
C LEU A 728 45.68 -2.83 -3.94
N THR A 729 46.66 -3.59 -4.42
CA THR A 729 48.08 -3.21 -4.36
C THR A 729 48.51 -2.22 -5.44
N ARG A 730 47.62 -1.83 -6.36
CA ARG A 730 47.94 -0.81 -7.37
C ARG A 730 48.04 0.56 -6.68
N PRO A 731 49.14 1.31 -6.84
CA PRO A 731 49.36 2.56 -6.12
C PRO A 731 48.27 3.63 -6.40
N GLY A 732 47.68 3.62 -7.60
CA GLY A 732 46.58 4.53 -7.94
C GLY A 732 45.20 4.17 -7.37
N PHE A 733 45.03 2.98 -6.77
CA PHE A 733 43.74 2.50 -6.27
C PHE A 733 43.57 2.62 -4.75
N GLN A 734 44.67 2.81 -4.00
CA GLN A 734 44.63 2.97 -2.54
C GLN A 734 43.74 4.15 -2.12
N ARG A 735 43.91 5.32 -2.72
CA ARG A 735 43.09 6.49 -2.40
C ARG A 735 41.58 6.29 -2.68
N PRO A 736 41.15 5.83 -3.88
CA PRO A 736 39.75 5.49 -4.14
C PRO A 736 39.15 4.47 -3.15
N LEU A 737 39.95 3.49 -2.69
CA LEU A 737 39.52 2.53 -1.68
C LEU A 737 39.21 3.22 -0.34
N GLU A 738 40.14 4.05 0.15
CA GLU A 738 39.96 4.77 1.43
C GLU A 738 38.75 5.71 1.37
N GLU A 739 38.61 6.45 0.26
CA GLU A 739 37.48 7.37 0.06
C GLU A 739 36.13 6.61 -0.06
N ALA A 740 36.13 5.40 -0.64
CA ALA A 740 34.93 4.56 -0.72
C ALA A 740 34.49 4.03 0.65
N VAL A 741 35.43 3.52 1.46
CA VAL A 741 35.11 3.08 2.82
C VAL A 741 34.68 4.26 3.69
N SER A 742 35.39 5.39 3.60
CA SER A 742 35.01 6.62 4.30
C SER A 742 33.57 7.04 3.98
N ALA A 743 33.17 7.01 2.70
CA ALA A 743 31.79 7.29 2.31
C ALA A 743 30.75 6.34 2.94
N LEU A 744 31.07 5.05 3.06
CA LEU A 744 30.20 4.09 3.77
C LEU A 744 30.11 4.42 5.26
N VAL A 745 31.24 4.70 5.91
CA VAL A 745 31.30 5.08 7.34
C VAL A 745 30.49 6.33 7.62
N THR A 746 30.68 7.39 6.82
CA THR A 746 29.90 8.63 6.92
C THR A 746 28.41 8.35 6.74
N THR A 747 28.03 7.49 5.80
CA THR A 747 26.63 7.16 5.56
C THR A 747 26.00 6.41 6.74
N VAL A 748 26.74 5.49 7.38
CA VAL A 748 26.29 4.77 8.59
C VAL A 748 26.00 5.73 9.76
N GLN A 749 26.87 6.74 9.92
CA GLN A 749 26.78 7.74 10.99
C GLN A 749 25.81 8.89 10.70
N SER A 750 25.46 9.11 9.43
CA SER A 750 24.57 10.20 9.01
C SER A 750 23.13 10.06 9.52
N GLU A 751 22.38 11.16 9.46
CA GLU A 751 20.91 11.21 9.68
C GLU A 751 20.10 10.75 8.45
N ALA A 752 20.71 10.01 7.52
CA ALA A 752 19.99 9.48 6.36
C ALA A 752 18.85 8.53 6.78
N THR A 753 17.89 8.30 5.87
CA THR A 753 16.79 7.36 6.14
C THR A 753 17.31 6.00 6.59
N MET A 754 16.52 5.31 7.43
CA MET A 754 16.88 4.00 7.98
C MET A 754 17.22 2.97 6.89
N LYS A 755 16.60 3.06 5.69
CA LYS A 755 16.94 2.22 4.54
C LYS A 755 18.37 2.45 4.04
N VAL A 756 18.81 3.72 3.95
CA VAL A 756 20.17 4.06 3.51
C VAL A 756 21.19 3.55 4.53
N ARG A 757 20.94 3.79 5.83
CA ARG A 757 21.81 3.31 6.92
C ARG A 757 21.87 1.79 6.99
N TRP A 758 20.74 1.11 6.77
CA TRP A 758 20.67 -0.35 6.66
C TRP A 758 21.54 -0.87 5.52
N ASN A 759 21.42 -0.28 4.32
CA ASN A 759 22.24 -0.66 3.16
C ASN A 759 23.73 -0.36 3.37
N ALA A 760 24.07 0.73 4.08
CA ALA A 760 25.46 1.07 4.37
C ALA A 760 26.10 0.10 5.39
N CYS A 761 25.37 -0.31 6.44
CA CYS A 761 25.82 -1.35 7.36
C CYS A 761 26.01 -2.69 6.65
N TYR A 762 25.06 -3.06 5.78
CA TYR A 762 25.17 -4.25 4.93
C TYR A 762 26.39 -4.17 4.01
N ALA A 763 26.65 -3.02 3.39
CA ALA A 763 27.78 -2.80 2.49
C ALA A 763 29.13 -2.92 3.21
N LEU A 764 29.29 -2.36 4.42
CA LEU A 764 30.49 -2.56 5.23
C LEU A 764 30.69 -4.03 5.60
N GLY A 765 29.61 -4.71 6.00
CA GLY A 765 29.65 -6.14 6.26
C GLY A 765 30.09 -6.95 5.04
N ASN A 766 29.61 -6.60 3.84
CA ASN A 766 30.03 -7.29 2.62
C ASN A 766 31.50 -6.99 2.28
N ALA A 767 31.95 -5.75 2.45
CA ALA A 767 33.36 -5.38 2.27
C ALA A 767 34.27 -6.22 3.19
N PHE A 768 33.91 -6.39 4.46
CA PHE A 768 34.69 -7.18 5.43
C PHE A 768 34.82 -8.67 5.08
N ARG A 769 34.02 -9.20 4.15
CA ARG A 769 34.18 -10.57 3.64
C ARG A 769 35.38 -10.73 2.72
N ASN A 770 35.97 -9.63 2.24
CA ASN A 770 37.14 -9.69 1.39
C ASN A 770 38.42 -9.85 2.22
N PRO A 771 39.11 -11.01 2.14
CA PRO A 771 40.36 -11.23 2.87
C PRO A 771 41.52 -10.36 2.37
N ALA A 772 41.41 -9.78 1.17
CA ALA A 772 42.45 -8.92 0.61
C ALA A 772 42.43 -7.49 1.18
N LEU A 773 41.38 -7.10 1.92
CA LEU A 773 41.32 -5.78 2.54
C LEU A 773 42.22 -5.71 3.79
N PRO A 774 43.06 -4.67 3.93
CA PRO A 774 43.97 -4.50 5.05
C PRO A 774 43.24 -4.03 6.32
N LEU A 775 42.33 -4.84 6.87
CA LEU A 775 41.54 -4.49 8.07
C LEU A 775 42.40 -4.30 9.32
N ASP A 776 43.57 -4.93 9.37
CA ASP A 776 44.53 -4.89 10.47
C ASP A 776 45.39 -3.62 10.49
N SER A 777 45.70 -3.07 9.31
CA SER A 777 46.72 -2.04 9.12
C SER A 777 46.15 -0.73 8.55
N ALA A 778 44.95 -0.74 7.98
CA ALA A 778 44.34 0.46 7.43
C ALA A 778 43.88 1.46 8.50
N SER A 779 44.11 2.75 8.24
CA SER A 779 43.65 3.87 9.06
C SER A 779 42.13 3.93 9.19
N TRP A 780 41.40 3.72 8.09
CA TRP A 780 39.93 3.76 8.04
C TRP A 780 39.24 2.60 8.77
N SER A 781 39.96 1.51 9.09
CA SER A 781 39.40 0.33 9.73
C SER A 781 38.82 0.67 11.12
N GLY A 782 39.54 1.47 11.90
CA GLY A 782 39.09 1.92 13.22
C GLY A 782 37.78 2.70 13.17
N ASP A 783 37.66 3.61 12.20
CA ASP A 783 36.45 4.41 11.99
C ASP A 783 35.25 3.56 11.59
N ALA A 784 35.47 2.55 10.74
CA ALA A 784 34.42 1.62 10.32
C ALA A 784 33.87 0.79 11.48
N PHE A 785 34.74 0.20 12.31
CA PHE A 785 34.32 -0.53 13.51
C PHE A 785 33.62 0.40 14.52
N SER A 786 34.15 1.61 14.73
CA SER A 786 33.58 2.61 15.63
C SER A 786 32.17 3.03 15.19
N ALA A 787 31.95 3.26 13.90
CA ALA A 787 30.64 3.59 13.34
C ALA A 787 29.62 2.47 13.55
N LEU A 788 29.98 1.22 13.23
CA LEU A 788 29.11 0.06 13.44
C LEU A 788 28.77 -0.14 14.93
N CYS A 789 29.77 0.02 15.81
CA CYS A 789 29.59 -0.04 17.27
C CYS A 789 28.64 1.04 17.80
N CYS A 790 28.70 2.26 17.25
CA CYS A 790 27.78 3.34 17.61
C CYS A 790 26.34 3.03 17.15
N VAL A 791 26.17 2.53 15.92
CA VAL A 791 24.83 2.26 15.36
C VAL A 791 24.15 1.06 16.01
N VAL A 792 24.89 0.01 16.37
CA VAL A 792 24.30 -1.18 17.01
C VAL A 792 23.75 -0.88 18.41
N THR A 793 24.32 0.11 19.11
CA THR A 793 23.88 0.53 20.45
C THR A 793 22.83 1.64 20.43
N SER A 794 22.97 2.65 19.56
CA SER A 794 22.17 3.88 19.62
C SER A 794 20.99 3.97 18.64
N CYS A 795 20.98 3.17 17.57
CA CYS A 795 19.95 3.30 16.53
C CYS A 795 18.60 2.73 17.01
N GLN A 796 17.52 3.50 16.87
CA GLN A 796 16.18 3.04 17.25
C GLN A 796 15.63 1.93 16.34
N ASN A 797 16.10 1.85 15.09
CA ASN A 797 15.60 0.86 14.14
C ASN A 797 16.31 -0.48 14.28
N PHE A 798 15.58 -1.55 14.63
CA PHE A 798 16.18 -2.85 14.91
C PHE A 798 16.74 -3.53 13.67
N LYS A 799 16.20 -3.28 12.47
CA LYS A 799 16.80 -3.81 11.24
C LYS A 799 18.20 -3.27 11.00
N VAL A 800 18.41 -1.98 11.26
CA VAL A 800 19.74 -1.34 11.12
C VAL A 800 20.69 -1.94 12.15
N ARG A 801 20.25 -2.08 13.42
CA ARG A 801 21.05 -2.74 14.48
C ARG A 801 21.42 -4.18 14.11
N ILE A 802 20.48 -4.96 13.58
CA ILE A 802 20.71 -6.34 13.09
C ILE A 802 21.82 -6.36 12.04
N LYS A 803 21.75 -5.51 11.02
CA LYS A 803 22.79 -5.48 9.98
C LYS A 803 24.14 -4.99 10.49
N SER A 804 24.15 -4.03 11.42
CA SER A 804 25.39 -3.59 12.06
C SER A 804 26.05 -4.72 12.88
N ALA A 805 25.26 -5.42 13.70
CA ALA A 805 25.72 -6.58 14.47
C ALA A 805 26.26 -7.70 13.56
N ALA A 806 25.53 -8.00 12.47
CA ALA A 806 25.97 -8.98 11.49
C ALA A 806 27.32 -8.59 10.85
N ALA A 807 27.48 -7.32 10.45
CA ALA A 807 28.74 -6.81 9.89
C ALA A 807 29.93 -6.94 10.86
N LEU A 808 29.72 -6.67 12.15
CA LEU A 808 30.75 -6.84 13.18
C LEU A 808 31.19 -8.30 13.39
N SER A 809 30.36 -9.26 12.99
CA SER A 809 30.66 -10.70 13.05
C SER A 809 31.21 -11.30 11.76
N VAL A 810 31.52 -10.48 10.76
CA VAL A 810 32.05 -10.96 9.46
C VAL A 810 33.54 -11.31 9.50
N PRO A 811 34.45 -10.47 10.03
CA PRO A 811 35.88 -10.75 9.97
C PRO A 811 36.22 -12.09 10.62
N ALA A 812 36.88 -12.98 9.87
CA ALA A 812 37.11 -14.37 10.29
C ALA A 812 38.35 -14.56 11.19
N CYS A 813 39.22 -13.54 11.30
CA CYS A 813 40.48 -13.64 12.04
C CYS A 813 40.61 -12.54 13.09
N ARG A 814 41.27 -12.86 14.22
CA ARG A 814 41.44 -11.93 15.35
C ARG A 814 42.16 -10.64 14.97
N HIS A 815 43.22 -10.71 14.15
CA HIS A 815 44.01 -9.54 13.76
C HIS A 815 43.21 -8.50 12.95
N CYS A 816 42.15 -8.91 12.25
CA CYS A 816 41.28 -8.00 11.50
C CYS A 816 40.51 -7.01 12.38
N TYR A 817 40.38 -7.30 13.69
CA TYR A 817 39.74 -6.42 14.66
C TYR A 817 40.70 -5.40 15.29
N GLY A 818 41.98 -5.37 14.88
CA GLY A 818 43.00 -4.48 15.43
C GLY A 818 43.54 -4.93 16.79
N ASP A 819 43.88 -3.96 17.64
CA ASP A 819 44.44 -4.18 18.98
C ASP A 819 43.41 -4.76 19.99
N ALA A 820 43.85 -5.03 21.22
CA ALA A 820 43.00 -5.54 22.30
C ALA A 820 41.91 -4.52 22.70
N GLU A 821 42.20 -3.21 22.62
CA GLU A 821 41.24 -2.16 22.98
C GLU A 821 40.08 -2.10 21.98
N ARG A 822 40.37 -2.09 20.67
CA ARG A 822 39.35 -2.08 19.61
C ARG A 822 38.50 -3.34 19.67
N PHE A 823 39.11 -4.51 19.84
CA PHE A 823 38.37 -5.77 20.01
C PHE A 823 37.45 -5.72 21.24
N GLY A 824 37.97 -5.27 22.39
CA GLY A 824 37.20 -5.10 23.62
C GLY A 824 36.10 -4.05 23.51
N ARG A 825 36.25 -3.02 22.67
CA ARG A 825 35.19 -2.05 22.36
C ARG A 825 34.04 -2.70 21.57
N VAL A 826 34.36 -3.47 20.53
CA VAL A 826 33.34 -4.20 19.74
C VAL A 826 32.54 -5.14 20.65
N TRP A 827 33.23 -5.90 21.51
CA TRP A 827 32.61 -6.77 22.51
C TRP A 827 31.62 -6.00 23.41
N ARG A 828 32.08 -4.92 24.05
CA ARG A 828 31.26 -4.11 24.97
C ARG A 828 30.05 -3.50 24.28
N SER A 829 30.20 -3.04 23.04
CA SER A 829 29.09 -2.47 22.26
C SER A 829 28.03 -3.52 21.94
N LEU A 830 28.42 -4.73 21.53
CA LEU A 830 27.47 -5.82 21.28
C LEU A 830 26.78 -6.30 22.56
N ALA A 831 27.52 -6.44 23.66
CA ALA A 831 26.98 -6.81 24.96
C ALA A 831 25.97 -5.78 25.48
N ALA A 832 26.31 -4.49 25.39
CA ALA A 832 25.38 -3.41 25.74
C ALA A 832 24.14 -3.39 24.83
N ALA A 833 24.30 -3.63 23.53
CA ALA A 833 23.15 -3.70 22.62
C ALA A 833 22.20 -4.87 22.93
N LEU A 834 22.73 -5.99 23.42
CA LEU A 834 21.93 -7.16 23.81
C LEU A 834 21.08 -6.88 25.05
N GLU A 835 21.67 -6.22 26.05
CA GLU A 835 21.00 -5.78 27.28
C GLU A 835 19.81 -4.86 26.98
N HIS A 836 20.01 -3.85 26.11
CA HIS A 836 18.99 -2.89 25.71
C HIS A 836 18.21 -3.35 24.45
N SER A 837 18.05 -4.66 24.25
CA SER A 837 17.32 -5.21 23.10
C SER A 837 15.80 -5.20 23.28
N GLU A 838 15.31 -4.93 24.50
CA GLU A 838 13.89 -4.81 24.86
C GLU A 838 13.37 -3.38 24.89
N GLU A 839 14.27 -2.42 24.96
CA GLU A 839 13.94 -1.01 25.10
C GLU A 839 13.59 -0.41 23.74
N THR A 840 12.30 -0.39 23.41
CA THR A 840 11.78 0.35 22.26
C THR A 840 10.48 1.07 22.60
N GLN A 841 10.34 2.28 22.08
CA GLN A 841 9.10 3.06 22.15
C GLN A 841 8.13 2.72 21.01
N ASP A 842 8.61 2.07 19.94
CA ASP A 842 7.80 1.67 18.78
C ASP A 842 7.41 0.19 18.86
N PHE A 843 6.11 -0.07 19.03
CA PHE A 843 5.54 -1.41 19.06
C PHE A 843 5.82 -2.21 17.77
N LEU A 844 5.91 -1.55 16.62
CA LEU A 844 6.17 -2.21 15.33
C LEU A 844 7.58 -2.79 15.22
N GLU A 845 8.52 -2.33 16.05
CA GLU A 845 9.89 -2.85 16.11
C GLU A 845 9.98 -4.11 16.97
N TYR A 846 9.00 -4.38 17.85
CA TYR A 846 9.01 -5.54 18.74
C TYR A 846 9.08 -6.88 17.98
N ARG A 847 8.51 -6.94 16.77
CA ARG A 847 8.60 -8.11 15.88
C ARG A 847 10.03 -8.48 15.46
N TYR A 848 10.99 -7.57 15.61
CA TYR A 848 12.39 -7.79 15.27
C TYR A 848 13.29 -8.06 16.48
N CYS A 849 12.77 -7.97 17.73
CA CYS A 849 13.52 -8.22 18.96
C CYS A 849 14.23 -9.58 18.94
N SER A 850 13.50 -10.63 18.57
CA SER A 850 14.01 -12.00 18.50
C SER A 850 15.19 -12.11 17.54
N SER A 851 15.02 -11.59 16.33
CA SER A 851 16.05 -11.57 15.28
C SER A 851 17.28 -10.75 15.70
N LEU A 852 17.08 -9.62 16.39
CA LEU A 852 18.16 -8.79 16.92
C LEU A 852 18.98 -9.54 17.98
N ARG A 853 18.33 -10.14 18.97
CA ARG A 853 19.01 -10.93 20.01
C ARG A 853 19.78 -12.09 19.42
N HIS A 854 19.16 -12.83 18.50
CA HIS A 854 19.81 -13.94 17.82
C HIS A 854 21.11 -13.49 17.12
N THR A 855 21.05 -12.38 16.39
CA THR A 855 22.22 -11.84 15.66
C THR A 855 23.30 -11.32 16.61
N LEU A 856 22.92 -10.64 17.71
CA LEU A 856 23.85 -10.14 18.71
C LEU A 856 24.54 -11.28 19.46
N THR A 857 23.79 -12.32 19.84
CA THR A 857 24.35 -13.52 20.47
C THR A 857 25.29 -14.25 19.53
N HIS A 858 24.92 -14.44 18.26
CA HIS A 858 25.82 -14.98 17.23
C HIS A 858 27.13 -14.17 17.14
N ALA A 859 27.03 -12.83 17.09
CA ALA A 859 28.20 -11.97 16.99
C ALA A 859 29.13 -12.07 18.22
N LEU A 860 28.57 -12.12 19.44
CA LEU A 860 29.35 -12.32 20.66
C LEU A 860 30.00 -13.70 20.69
N THR A 861 29.28 -14.76 20.31
CA THR A 861 29.85 -16.11 20.20
C THR A 861 30.98 -16.15 19.17
N HIS A 862 30.83 -15.48 18.04
CA HIS A 862 31.89 -15.35 17.04
C HIS A 862 33.15 -14.68 17.61
N LEU A 863 33.02 -13.60 18.37
CA LEU A 863 34.16 -12.96 19.02
C LEU A 863 34.82 -13.86 20.07
N LEU A 864 34.03 -14.62 20.86
CA LEU A 864 34.58 -15.61 21.80
C LEU A 864 35.43 -16.66 21.08
N ARG A 865 35.02 -17.09 19.87
CA ARG A 865 35.79 -18.03 19.05
C ARG A 865 37.09 -17.45 18.53
N LEU A 866 37.23 -16.13 18.43
CA LEU A 866 38.43 -15.48 17.89
C LEU A 866 39.35 -14.91 18.96
N SER A 867 38.88 -14.79 20.21
CA SER A 867 39.63 -14.14 21.29
C SER A 867 40.97 -14.83 21.61
N GLN A 868 41.94 -14.02 22.03
CA GLN A 868 43.29 -14.42 22.47
C GLN A 868 43.53 -13.98 23.93
N SER A 869 44.67 -14.33 24.54
CA SER A 869 44.94 -14.05 25.96
C SER A 869 44.80 -12.57 26.33
N GLN A 870 45.31 -11.69 25.46
CA GLN A 870 45.26 -10.23 25.59
C GLN A 870 43.83 -9.64 25.63
N ASP A 871 42.83 -10.37 25.16
CA ASP A 871 41.43 -9.92 25.13
C ASP A 871 40.65 -10.27 26.40
N MET A 872 41.16 -11.23 27.17
CA MET A 872 40.48 -11.81 28.32
C MET A 872 40.08 -10.77 29.37
N PRO A 873 40.89 -9.74 29.71
CA PRO A 873 40.49 -8.71 30.67
C PRO A 873 39.20 -7.97 30.25
N ALA A 874 39.08 -7.58 28.98
CA ALA A 874 37.91 -6.84 28.49
C ALA A 874 36.63 -7.70 28.47
N LEU A 875 36.78 -8.99 28.13
CA LEU A 875 35.69 -9.96 28.12
C LEU A 875 35.25 -10.32 29.53
N GLY A 876 36.20 -10.66 30.41
CA GLY A 876 35.96 -11.06 31.79
C GLY A 876 35.20 -10.01 32.58
N VAL A 877 35.61 -8.73 32.49
CA VAL A 877 34.89 -7.62 33.14
C VAL A 877 33.43 -7.55 32.70
N SER A 878 33.16 -7.71 31.41
CA SER A 878 31.79 -7.65 30.87
C SER A 878 30.92 -8.84 31.29
N LEU A 879 31.52 -10.02 31.48
CA LEU A 879 30.83 -11.26 31.86
C LEU A 879 30.54 -11.36 33.37
N VAL A 880 31.32 -10.68 34.22
CA VAL A 880 31.08 -10.63 35.68
C VAL A 880 29.97 -9.65 36.06
N MET A 881 29.76 -8.61 35.24
CA MET A 881 28.69 -7.63 35.45
C MET A 881 27.30 -8.21 35.11
N GLU A 882 26.22 -7.48 35.44
CA GLU A 882 24.83 -7.89 35.11
C GLU A 882 24.63 -8.25 33.62
N LYS A 883 25.42 -7.62 32.75
CA LYS A 883 25.52 -7.91 31.31
C LYS A 883 25.80 -9.38 30.98
N GLY A 884 26.59 -10.07 31.82
CA GLY A 884 26.91 -11.48 31.65
C GLY A 884 25.73 -12.42 31.89
N ARG A 885 24.82 -12.09 32.83
CA ARG A 885 23.63 -12.91 33.11
C ARG A 885 22.67 -12.93 31.92
N GLY A 886 22.32 -11.75 31.38
CA GLY A 886 21.46 -11.66 30.20
C GLY A 886 22.07 -12.34 28.97
N PHE A 887 23.39 -12.21 28.78
CA PHE A 887 24.09 -12.92 27.71
C PHE A 887 24.03 -14.45 27.88
N LYS A 888 24.23 -14.99 29.09
CA LYS A 888 24.12 -16.43 29.38
C LYS A 888 22.76 -16.99 28.94
N GLU A 889 21.67 -16.35 29.35
CA GLU A 889 20.31 -16.79 29.03
C GLU A 889 20.04 -16.84 27.52
N HIS A 890 20.47 -15.80 26.79
CA HIS A 890 20.32 -15.74 25.34
C HIS A 890 21.24 -16.74 24.62
N LEU A 891 22.45 -16.95 25.13
CA LEU A 891 23.39 -17.92 24.59
C LEU A 891 22.86 -19.36 24.72
N VAL A 892 22.31 -19.74 25.88
CA VAL A 892 21.67 -21.05 26.07
C VAL A 892 20.51 -21.25 25.08
N LYS A 893 19.66 -20.24 24.88
CA LYS A 893 18.55 -20.29 23.89
C LYS A 893 19.07 -20.41 22.45
N TYR A 894 20.13 -19.68 22.11
CA TYR A 894 20.76 -19.70 20.79
C TYR A 894 21.39 -21.05 20.45
N LEU A 895 22.03 -21.70 21.42
CA LEU A 895 22.65 -23.02 21.28
C LEU A 895 21.62 -24.15 21.10
N ARG A 896 20.39 -23.96 21.59
CA ARG A 896 19.27 -24.91 21.43
C ARG A 896 18.46 -24.75 20.15
N GLY A 897 18.83 -23.83 19.26
CA GLY A 897 18.08 -23.56 18.02
C GLY A 897 16.84 -22.67 18.20
N GLY A 898 16.64 -22.06 19.37
CA GLY A 898 15.54 -21.12 19.62
C GLY A 898 15.80 -19.74 19.02
N GLY A 899 14.97 -19.31 18.07
CA GLY A 899 14.81 -17.88 17.72
C GLY A 899 15.17 -17.41 16.30
N GLY A 900 15.21 -18.28 15.29
CA GLY A 900 15.73 -17.93 13.95
C GLY A 900 14.73 -17.52 12.85
N THR A 901 13.42 -17.78 12.94
CA THR A 901 12.57 -17.76 11.71
C THR A 901 11.17 -17.18 11.87
N GLU A 902 11.03 -16.02 12.52
CA GLU A 902 9.80 -15.22 12.40
C GLU A 902 10.18 -13.74 12.21
N GLY A 903 10.15 -13.26 10.96
CA GLY A 903 10.22 -11.81 10.65
C GLY A 903 11.15 -11.36 9.52
N GLY A 904 11.96 -12.24 8.91
CA GLY A 904 13.02 -11.85 7.96
C GLY A 904 12.71 -11.97 6.46
N ARG A 905 11.66 -12.69 6.03
CA ARG A 905 11.34 -12.83 4.59
C ARG A 905 10.39 -11.74 4.14
N GLY A 906 10.95 -10.62 3.70
CA GLY A 906 10.19 -9.49 3.16
C GLY A 906 11.07 -8.50 2.42
N GLY A 907 11.43 -8.86 1.18
CA GLY A 907 12.13 -8.00 0.21
C GLY A 907 13.16 -8.79 -0.60
N GLY A 908 12.78 -9.25 -1.81
CA GLY A 908 13.55 -10.13 -2.71
C GLY A 908 14.99 -9.68 -2.97
N GLY A 909 15.97 -10.56 -3.20
CA GLY A 909 15.98 -11.79 -4.00
C GLY A 909 17.03 -11.52 -5.10
N THR A 910 18.21 -12.12 -5.08
CA THR A 910 18.47 -13.51 -5.48
C THR A 910 19.44 -14.25 -4.54
N GLU A 911 18.99 -15.31 -3.89
CA GLU A 911 19.84 -16.44 -3.52
C GLU A 911 19.15 -17.72 -4.02
N GLY A 912 19.88 -18.48 -4.83
CA GLY A 912 19.44 -19.73 -5.42
C GLY A 912 19.58 -20.91 -4.44
N GLY A 913 18.63 -21.83 -4.56
CA GLY A 913 18.79 -23.27 -4.37
C GLY A 913 19.37 -23.79 -3.05
N ARG A 914 18.50 -24.36 -2.19
CA ARG A 914 18.62 -25.76 -1.71
C ARG A 914 17.38 -26.18 -0.89
N GLY A 915 16.78 -27.29 -1.33
CA GLY A 915 16.15 -28.33 -0.51
C GLY A 915 14.80 -28.02 0.15
N GLY A 916 13.72 -28.55 -0.42
CA GLY A 916 12.45 -28.74 0.28
C GLY A 916 12.56 -29.86 1.32
N GLY A 917 12.07 -29.59 2.53
CA GLY A 917 11.91 -30.57 3.59
C GLY A 917 10.62 -30.28 4.35
N THR A 918 9.79 -31.30 4.48
CA THR A 918 8.59 -31.37 5.33
C THR A 918 8.88 -30.89 6.77
N GLU A 919 7.89 -30.36 7.49
CA GLU A 919 8.05 -29.72 8.81
C GLU A 919 8.87 -30.55 9.84
N GLY A 920 8.76 -31.89 9.83
CA GLY A 920 9.59 -32.76 10.67
C GLY A 920 11.09 -32.80 10.32
N GLY A 921 11.47 -32.44 9.09
CA GLY A 921 12.86 -32.29 8.68
C GLY A 921 13.47 -30.97 9.13
N MET A 922 12.67 -29.93 9.35
CA MET A 922 13.16 -28.60 9.74
C MET A 922 13.50 -28.54 11.24
N GLU A 923 12.80 -29.31 12.08
CA GLU A 923 13.20 -29.55 13.48
C GLU A 923 14.51 -30.32 13.57
N GLY A 924 14.67 -31.40 12.80
CA GLY A 924 15.92 -32.18 12.77
C GLY A 924 17.13 -31.38 12.26
N VAL A 925 16.93 -30.42 11.34
CA VAL A 925 18.00 -29.50 10.90
C VAL A 925 18.37 -28.50 12.00
N ARG A 926 17.38 -27.95 12.73
CA ARG A 926 17.63 -27.02 13.85
C ARG A 926 18.36 -27.68 15.01
N GLU A 927 18.02 -28.94 15.30
CA GLU A 927 18.68 -29.72 16.34
C GLU A 927 20.14 -29.99 15.98
N ARG A 928 20.41 -30.42 14.73
CA ARG A 928 21.78 -30.59 14.21
C ARG A 928 22.60 -29.29 14.22
N GLU A 929 22.01 -28.16 13.82
CA GLU A 929 22.69 -26.86 13.90
C GLU A 929 22.99 -26.46 15.36
N GLY A 930 22.07 -26.75 16.28
CA GLY A 930 22.27 -26.52 17.71
C GLY A 930 23.42 -27.36 18.28
N GLU A 931 23.46 -28.64 17.94
CA GLU A 931 24.55 -29.56 18.32
C GLU A 931 25.90 -29.11 17.78
N GLU A 932 25.97 -28.66 16.53
CA GLU A 932 27.19 -28.12 15.94
C GLU A 932 27.68 -26.85 16.67
N ARG A 933 26.76 -25.95 17.05
CA ARG A 933 27.10 -24.75 17.82
C ARG A 933 27.62 -25.09 19.21
N VAL A 934 27.02 -26.08 19.90
CA VAL A 934 27.49 -26.57 21.21
C VAL A 934 28.88 -27.18 21.08
N ARG A 935 29.11 -28.05 20.08
CA ARG A 935 30.42 -28.65 19.79
C ARG A 935 31.49 -27.58 19.58
N THR A 936 31.18 -26.59 18.75
CA THR A 936 32.09 -25.47 18.43
C THR A 936 32.40 -24.61 19.66
N LEU A 937 31.44 -24.42 20.56
CA LEU A 937 31.66 -23.72 21.83
C LEU A 937 32.56 -24.54 22.77
N GLY A 938 32.39 -25.86 22.79
CA GLY A 938 33.28 -26.78 23.52
C GLY A 938 34.73 -26.73 23.04
N GLU A 939 34.97 -26.70 21.73
CA GLU A 939 36.31 -26.49 21.16
C GLU A 939 36.93 -25.15 21.58
N THR A 940 36.08 -24.11 21.66
CA THR A 940 36.51 -22.78 22.11
C THR A 940 36.90 -22.80 23.58
N LEU A 941 36.13 -23.51 24.42
CA LEU A 941 36.42 -23.69 25.85
C LEU A 941 37.77 -24.40 26.06
N GLU A 942 38.02 -25.50 25.36
CA GLU A 942 39.28 -26.24 25.46
C GLU A 942 40.49 -25.39 25.05
N ARG A 943 40.35 -24.60 23.97
CA ARG A 943 41.38 -23.64 23.57
C ARG A 943 41.65 -22.59 24.66
N LEU A 944 40.60 -22.04 25.27
CA LEU A 944 40.74 -21.03 26.33
C LEU A 944 41.32 -21.62 27.62
N ARG A 945 41.02 -22.87 27.96
CA ARG A 945 41.67 -23.60 29.08
C ARG A 945 43.17 -23.71 28.88
N GLY A 946 43.63 -23.96 27.66
CA GLY A 946 45.06 -23.97 27.32
C GLY A 946 45.78 -22.64 27.61
N LEU A 947 45.06 -21.51 27.62
CA LEU A 947 45.61 -20.20 27.97
C LEU A 947 45.76 -19.98 29.48
N CYS A 948 45.05 -20.75 30.32
CA CYS A 948 45.08 -20.66 31.78
C CYS A 948 46.26 -21.42 32.44
N VAL A 949 47.10 -22.12 31.67
CA VAL A 949 48.10 -23.07 32.22
C VAL A 949 49.55 -22.59 32.01
N GLY A 950 49.78 -21.40 31.44
CA GLY A 950 51.06 -21.05 30.81
C GLY A 950 51.89 -19.87 31.33
N ARG A 951 51.42 -19.01 32.25
CA ARG A 951 52.20 -17.83 32.72
C ARG A 951 51.79 -17.43 34.14
N GLU A 952 52.75 -17.36 35.06
CA GLU A 952 52.55 -16.98 36.46
C GLU A 952 51.72 -15.67 36.64
N GLY A 953 50.45 -15.79 37.05
CA GLY A 953 49.76 -14.84 37.92
C GLY A 953 49.32 -13.50 37.34
N GLY A 954 49.33 -13.33 36.01
CA GLY A 954 48.93 -12.09 35.33
C GLY A 954 47.42 -11.81 35.32
N GLU A 955 47.03 -10.55 35.08
CA GLU A 955 45.62 -10.11 34.96
C GLU A 955 44.87 -10.84 33.82
N GLU A 956 45.57 -11.19 32.74
CA GLU A 956 45.05 -11.98 31.62
C GLU A 956 44.63 -13.39 32.04
N GLU A 957 45.42 -14.08 32.87
CA GLU A 957 45.16 -15.45 33.32
C GLU A 957 43.95 -15.50 34.26
N ARG A 958 43.87 -14.56 35.21
CA ARG A 958 42.72 -14.42 36.11
C ARG A 958 41.43 -14.14 35.33
N SER A 959 41.51 -13.28 34.33
CA SER A 959 40.37 -12.95 33.48
C SER A 959 39.99 -14.11 32.56
N ALA A 960 40.97 -14.89 32.08
CA ALA A 960 40.73 -16.10 31.30
C ALA A 960 39.97 -17.16 32.13
N ALA A 961 40.36 -17.36 33.39
CA ALA A 961 39.68 -18.27 34.31
C ALA A 961 38.20 -17.88 34.52
N VAL A 962 37.90 -16.58 34.58
CA VAL A 962 36.52 -16.07 34.66
C VAL A 962 35.72 -16.39 33.39
N VAL A 963 36.31 -16.19 32.21
CA VAL A 963 35.64 -16.51 30.92
C VAL A 963 35.41 -18.02 30.78
N VAL A 964 36.39 -18.84 31.18
CA VAL A 964 36.29 -20.31 31.19
C VAL A 964 35.17 -20.77 32.12
N ALA A 965 35.12 -20.27 33.35
CA ALA A 965 34.07 -20.60 34.31
C ALA A 965 32.67 -20.22 33.79
N PHE A 966 32.54 -19.08 33.10
CA PHE A 966 31.29 -18.67 32.47
C PHE A 966 30.84 -19.65 31.36
N LEU A 967 31.76 -20.08 30.49
CA LEU A 967 31.44 -21.02 29.41
C LEU A 967 31.11 -22.43 29.93
N GLU A 968 31.78 -22.89 30.97
CA GLU A 968 31.44 -24.14 31.67
C GLU A 968 30.02 -24.11 32.23
N ASP A 969 29.64 -22.99 32.85
CA ASP A 969 28.31 -22.77 33.39
C ASP A 969 27.23 -22.70 32.27
N VAL A 970 27.53 -22.11 31.11
CA VAL A 970 26.66 -22.12 29.93
C VAL A 970 26.45 -23.56 29.40
N LEU A 971 27.53 -24.32 29.23
CA LEU A 971 27.44 -25.70 28.72
C LEU A 971 26.70 -26.62 29.69
N ARG A 972 26.97 -26.50 31.01
CA ARG A 972 26.22 -27.21 32.04
C ARG A 972 24.73 -26.88 32.01
N SER A 973 24.38 -25.60 31.88
CA SER A 973 22.97 -25.17 31.75
C SER A 973 22.32 -25.76 30.48
N CYS A 974 23.08 -25.95 29.41
CA CYS A 974 22.61 -26.61 28.19
C CYS A 974 22.40 -28.11 28.39
N GLU A 975 23.18 -28.78 29.23
CA GLU A 975 23.04 -30.20 29.57
C GLU A 975 21.90 -30.46 30.57
N GLU A 976 21.81 -29.67 31.65
CA GLU A 976 20.76 -29.80 32.68
C GLU A 976 19.35 -29.70 32.10
N LEU A 977 19.14 -28.79 31.15
CA LEU A 977 17.86 -28.61 30.46
C LEU A 977 17.63 -29.65 29.33
N LYS A 978 18.62 -30.49 28.97
CA LYS A 978 18.45 -31.62 28.02
C LYS A 978 17.98 -32.85 28.78
N VAL A 979 18.30 -32.93 30.07
CA VAL A 979 18.01 -34.06 30.97
C VAL A 979 16.59 -34.00 31.55
N THR A 980 15.85 -32.88 31.44
CA THR A 980 14.41 -32.85 31.75
C THR A 980 13.62 -33.53 30.62
N PRO A 981 13.10 -34.76 30.80
CA PRO A 981 12.14 -35.32 29.87
C PRO A 981 10.85 -34.51 30.01
N SER A 982 10.09 -34.40 28.92
CA SER A 982 8.70 -33.97 28.96
C SER A 982 7.91 -34.79 29.98
N ASP A 983 7.52 -34.14 31.09
CA ASP A 983 6.30 -34.49 31.85
C ASP A 983 5.13 -33.64 31.33
#